data_AF-A0A6P6VRE9-F1
#
_entry.id   AF-A0A6P6VRE9-F1
#
_cell.length_a   1.000
_cell.length_b   1.000
_cell.length_c   1.000
_cell.angle_alpha   90.00
_cell.angle_beta   90.00
_cell.angle_gamma   90.00
#
_symmetry.space_group_name_H-M   'P 1'
#
loop_
_entity.id
_entity.type
_entity.pdbx_description
1 polymer ?
#
loop_
_entity_poly.entity_id
_entity_poly.type
_entity_poly.pdbx_seq_one_letter_code
_entity_poly.pdbx_strand_id
1 'polypeptide(L)'
;MECKCKSSTNTCWVTKIDLHDYQLSGPIPKEIGNLAYLKSLDLSGQDLTGSIPPEIGNLSHLESLNLSSNSLVGSIPNTFVKLSQLSVLKLCDNKLEGPLPKFLPELKSLRSLYLCNNLFNESIPPEIGGCPKLEYLSLSNNSLSGKLPDELGHVSTLRGLYLADNQFWGRLPESLGSLAHLEEMSVMNNLFDDQLPQSFRYLKKLEYFNILGNAFNKSIPGYIFEWPELEKLILMGNNFEGHLPNKILGLPKMAYLAINNLPGGKTDVSFPDIHNMVSLYFLTLRNCSLTGPIPDYIWRFTNLFYLDLSFNNLTGKIPPDLNQSQPQFVFLRSNKLNGTVPGWLTSLSNSGSYVDVSENSFTNVNLTNGNISSNLNLFECRSQYSDTRSKWQQAGYHCDNDTQIYDHLYINCGGNATSVDGHDFEADTQSDGGSTFFLSTNKTWAYSSMGTFLDADEDEFILDKTCNISNTDVSLYSNARIAPISLKYYGFCLKNGSYTVQLHFAEIGWDTNGSSTIGKRVFDVDVQGGQYYLRDFDIQKEAGDVNKVITKEYNVSVTNSRLEIHLYWTGKGSTYNPTKYYGPSISAISVYPVPRPEPVPVPPPPPGKNKFPRSAIAGIVGSALVFGILILALSWALVRIRHRKLKGLELHPGVVFDYKKLKAATNGFAPDNKIDGVGNVYKGELDGIQIAVKQLSAKSEEGAHEFVTAIGTISALKHPNLATLMGSCTEQNQLLLVYKYMEKVSLQHALFGPAEAKLELNWETRAKICLGVAKGLACLHESKLQVIHCNIKPTNILLDKDFTVKISDFGYSQFHDSRHVDAQPNKGKTALGSHDSQHVDAPLVKDKTALGSLPKPKITGHMAPEQIQGIPLTPKADVYSFGIITLEVVSGQEFCTLRSKDSNDYLLNKAYKHQEEGNLIALVDPDLKSNYKPDEALRMLCLAMKCVNQSFDLRPTMSSVVKILEGNEKFDISSASKPRSTHSGSTSHGETSNTTISPSTGNEIDDSQRH
;
A
#
# COMPACT_ATOMS: atom_id res chain seq x y z
N MET A 1 -30.30 -16.34 -23.55
CA MET A 1 -30.32 -15.82 -24.93
C MET A 1 -31.77 -15.72 -25.41
N GLU A 2 -32.16 -14.63 -26.07
CA GLU A 2 -33.49 -14.47 -26.69
C GLU A 2 -33.38 -14.26 -28.19
N CYS A 3 -34.32 -14.82 -28.95
CA CYS A 3 -34.40 -14.71 -30.41
C CYS A 3 -35.77 -14.21 -30.85
N LYS A 4 -35.80 -13.38 -31.89
CA LYS A 4 -37.02 -13.04 -32.64
C LYS A 4 -37.06 -13.85 -33.91
N CYS A 5 -38.20 -14.44 -34.27
CA CYS A 5 -38.34 -15.23 -35.48
C CYS A 5 -39.41 -14.67 -36.41
N LYS A 6 -39.17 -14.74 -37.72
CA LYS A 6 -40.16 -14.38 -38.74
C LYS A 6 -40.76 -15.66 -39.31
N SER A 7 -42.01 -15.95 -38.94
CA SER A 7 -42.69 -17.21 -39.30
C SER A 7 -42.82 -17.43 -40.80
N SER A 8 -42.88 -16.36 -41.62
CA SER A 8 -43.00 -16.48 -43.07
C SER A 8 -41.70 -16.87 -43.80
N THR A 9 -40.54 -16.68 -43.18
CA THR A 9 -39.23 -17.01 -43.78
C THR A 9 -38.47 -18.08 -43.00
N ASN A 10 -39.06 -18.56 -41.89
CA ASN A 10 -38.43 -19.47 -40.93
C ASN A 10 -37.04 -19.02 -40.45
N THR A 11 -36.82 -17.70 -40.37
CA THR A 11 -35.54 -17.09 -40.00
C THR A 11 -35.63 -16.52 -38.59
N CYS A 12 -34.68 -16.90 -37.73
CA CYS A 12 -34.54 -16.43 -36.34
C CYS A 12 -33.27 -15.57 -36.18
N TRP A 13 -33.34 -14.58 -35.30
CA TRP A 13 -32.40 -13.48 -35.18
C TRP A 13 -32.18 -13.31 -33.67
N VAL A 14 -30.93 -13.38 -33.19
CA VAL A 14 -30.64 -13.19 -31.76
C VAL A 14 -30.83 -11.72 -31.41
N THR A 15 -31.63 -11.44 -30.37
CA THR A 15 -31.96 -10.07 -29.94
C THR A 15 -31.43 -9.73 -28.55
N LYS A 16 -31.20 -10.73 -27.69
CA LYS A 16 -30.59 -10.53 -26.37
C LYS A 16 -29.61 -11.65 -26.04
N ILE A 17 -28.42 -11.27 -25.57
CA ILE A 17 -27.45 -12.14 -24.93
C ILE A 17 -27.25 -11.63 -23.51
N ASP A 18 -27.36 -12.53 -22.56
CA ASP A 18 -27.23 -12.26 -21.13
C ASP A 18 -26.47 -13.44 -20.55
N LEU A 19 -25.22 -13.18 -20.17
CA LEU A 19 -24.26 -14.15 -19.68
C LEU A 19 -23.59 -13.63 -18.40
N HIS A 20 -24.32 -12.88 -17.56
CA HIS A 20 -23.76 -12.39 -16.29
C HIS A 20 -23.42 -13.53 -15.31
N ASP A 21 -22.31 -13.40 -14.61
CA ASP A 21 -21.71 -14.34 -13.65
C ASP A 21 -21.53 -15.81 -14.12
N TYR A 22 -21.33 -16.06 -15.42
CA TYR A 22 -21.02 -17.39 -15.97
C TYR A 22 -19.53 -17.82 -15.89
N GLN A 23 -18.65 -17.03 -15.28
CA GLN A 23 -17.20 -17.30 -15.14
C GLN A 23 -16.47 -17.52 -16.49
N LEU A 24 -16.92 -16.84 -17.55
CA LEU A 24 -16.24 -16.84 -18.84
C LEU A 24 -14.89 -16.12 -18.74
N SER A 25 -13.90 -16.60 -19.47
CA SER A 25 -12.56 -16.00 -19.50
C SER A 25 -12.03 -15.86 -20.93
N GLY A 26 -10.97 -15.06 -21.09
CA GLY A 26 -10.39 -14.73 -22.39
C GLY A 26 -11.01 -13.49 -23.04
N PRO A 27 -10.63 -13.16 -24.29
CA PRO A 27 -11.09 -11.97 -24.96
C PRO A 27 -12.53 -12.10 -25.48
N ILE A 28 -13.22 -10.96 -25.58
CA ILE A 28 -14.51 -10.90 -26.27
C ILE A 28 -14.28 -11.20 -27.77
N PRO A 29 -14.95 -12.21 -28.35
CA PRO A 29 -14.75 -12.56 -29.75
C PRO A 29 -15.29 -11.48 -30.68
N LYS A 30 -14.50 -11.07 -31.69
CA LYS A 30 -14.91 -10.08 -32.70
C LYS A 30 -16.17 -10.49 -33.47
N GLU A 31 -16.42 -11.79 -33.57
CA GLU A 31 -17.59 -12.39 -34.23
C GLU A 31 -18.91 -11.97 -33.58
N ILE A 32 -18.89 -11.47 -32.32
CA ILE A 32 -20.06 -10.86 -31.68
C ILE A 32 -20.66 -9.75 -32.55
N GLY A 33 -19.83 -9.03 -33.30
CA GLY A 33 -20.25 -7.96 -34.21
C GLY A 33 -21.07 -8.43 -35.41
N ASN A 34 -21.15 -9.74 -35.67
CA ASN A 34 -21.97 -10.32 -36.75
C ASN A 34 -23.46 -10.42 -36.37
N LEU A 35 -23.81 -10.24 -35.10
CA LEU A 35 -25.18 -10.36 -34.60
C LEU A 35 -25.98 -9.07 -34.85
N ALA A 36 -26.17 -8.69 -36.11
CA ALA A 36 -26.70 -7.38 -36.54
C ALA A 36 -28.05 -6.93 -35.94
N TYR A 37 -28.79 -7.84 -35.30
CA TYR A 37 -30.11 -7.59 -34.69
C TYR A 37 -30.12 -7.63 -33.17
N LEU A 38 -28.93 -7.74 -32.57
CA LEU A 38 -28.76 -7.73 -31.13
C LEU A 38 -29.14 -6.36 -30.57
N LYS A 39 -30.04 -6.38 -29.59
CA LYS A 39 -30.54 -5.20 -28.86
C LYS A 39 -29.93 -5.08 -27.48
N SER A 40 -29.61 -6.20 -26.84
CA SER A 40 -29.00 -6.20 -25.52
C SER A 40 -27.88 -7.23 -25.44
N LEU A 41 -26.73 -6.79 -24.94
CA LEU A 41 -25.56 -7.62 -24.68
C LEU A 41 -25.09 -7.37 -23.25
N ASP A 42 -25.28 -8.36 -22.39
CA ASP A 42 -24.73 -8.38 -21.03
C ASP A 42 -23.68 -9.48 -20.90
N LEU A 43 -22.43 -9.07 -20.70
CA LEU A 43 -21.26 -9.91 -20.43
C LEU A 43 -20.58 -9.47 -19.13
N SER A 44 -21.34 -8.91 -18.18
CA SER A 44 -20.78 -8.41 -16.92
C SER A 44 -20.43 -9.52 -15.93
N GLY A 45 -19.54 -9.24 -14.99
CA GLY A 45 -19.17 -10.18 -13.92
C GLY A 45 -18.49 -11.45 -14.42
N GLN A 46 -17.65 -11.31 -15.46
CA GLN A 46 -16.84 -12.41 -15.99
C GLN A 46 -15.35 -12.15 -15.72
N ASP A 47 -14.48 -13.09 -16.10
CA ASP A 47 -13.03 -12.93 -16.13
C ASP A 47 -12.54 -12.56 -17.55
N LEU A 48 -13.33 -11.77 -18.30
CA LEU A 48 -12.97 -11.39 -19.67
C LEU A 48 -11.76 -10.45 -19.69
N THR A 49 -10.87 -10.68 -20.63
CA THR A 49 -9.60 -9.94 -20.79
C THR A 49 -9.47 -9.31 -22.17
N GLY A 50 -8.36 -8.62 -22.44
CA GLY A 50 -8.12 -7.97 -23.73
C GLY A 50 -8.96 -6.71 -23.94
N SER A 51 -8.94 -6.18 -25.16
CA SER A 51 -9.65 -4.94 -25.50
C SER A 51 -11.09 -5.18 -25.94
N ILE A 52 -11.96 -4.19 -25.76
CA ILE A 52 -13.31 -4.18 -26.34
C ILE A 52 -13.20 -4.23 -27.87
N PRO A 53 -13.74 -5.26 -28.54
CA PRO A 53 -13.63 -5.40 -29.99
C PRO A 53 -14.34 -4.24 -30.72
N PRO A 54 -13.68 -3.57 -31.68
CA PRO A 54 -14.30 -2.50 -32.46
C PRO A 54 -15.50 -2.99 -33.30
N GLU A 55 -15.59 -4.29 -33.59
CA GLU A 55 -16.70 -4.93 -34.29
C GLU A 55 -18.04 -4.83 -33.55
N ILE A 56 -18.04 -4.63 -32.22
CA ILE A 56 -19.27 -4.32 -31.47
C ILE A 56 -19.95 -3.07 -32.05
N GLY A 57 -19.19 -2.13 -32.60
CA GLY A 57 -19.73 -0.95 -33.29
C GLY A 57 -20.59 -1.26 -34.53
N ASN A 58 -20.59 -2.50 -35.03
CA ASN A 58 -21.47 -2.91 -36.14
C ASN A 58 -22.90 -3.28 -35.68
N LEU A 59 -23.14 -3.37 -34.38
CA LEU A 59 -24.44 -3.73 -33.79
C LEU A 59 -25.40 -2.53 -33.77
N SER A 60 -25.84 -2.06 -34.93
CA SER A 60 -26.63 -0.82 -35.08
C SER A 60 -27.99 -0.82 -34.36
N HIS A 61 -28.49 -1.97 -33.92
CA HIS A 61 -29.72 -2.12 -33.14
C HIS A 61 -29.49 -2.22 -31.63
N LEU A 62 -28.22 -2.15 -31.18
CA LEU A 62 -27.87 -2.31 -29.77
C LEU A 62 -28.42 -1.14 -28.95
N GLU A 63 -29.25 -1.45 -27.97
CA GLU A 63 -29.90 -0.52 -27.04
C GLU A 63 -29.21 -0.55 -25.67
N SER A 64 -28.66 -1.71 -25.27
CA SER A 64 -27.97 -1.88 -23.99
C SER A 64 -26.69 -2.69 -24.16
N LEU A 65 -25.57 -2.16 -23.64
CA LEU A 65 -24.28 -2.85 -23.55
C LEU A 65 -23.78 -2.81 -22.11
N ASN A 66 -23.61 -3.97 -21.49
CA ASN A 66 -23.03 -4.12 -20.17
C ASN A 66 -21.82 -5.05 -20.21
N LEU A 67 -20.64 -4.49 -19.99
CA LEU A 67 -19.35 -5.20 -19.90
C LEU A 67 -18.67 -4.98 -18.54
N SER A 68 -19.42 -4.51 -17.54
CA SER A 68 -18.85 -4.17 -16.23
C SER A 68 -18.27 -5.38 -15.50
N SER A 69 -17.39 -5.14 -14.52
CA SER A 69 -16.84 -6.17 -13.62
C SER A 69 -16.11 -7.27 -14.42
N ASN A 70 -15.08 -6.85 -15.16
CA ASN A 70 -14.22 -7.69 -15.99
C ASN A 70 -12.77 -7.18 -15.88
N SER A 71 -11.84 -7.77 -16.66
CA SER A 71 -10.44 -7.33 -16.77
C SER A 71 -10.13 -6.72 -18.15
N LEU A 72 -11.08 -6.01 -18.76
CA LEU A 72 -10.91 -5.41 -20.09
C LEU A 72 -9.94 -4.22 -20.03
N VAL A 73 -9.09 -4.11 -21.05
CA VAL A 73 -8.04 -3.08 -21.17
C VAL A 73 -8.21 -2.22 -22.43
N GLY A 74 -7.46 -1.13 -22.53
CA GLY A 74 -7.48 -0.22 -23.69
C GLY A 74 -8.64 0.78 -23.65
N SER A 75 -8.88 1.47 -24.76
CA SER A 75 -9.87 2.57 -24.84
C SER A 75 -11.23 2.11 -25.36
N ILE A 76 -12.28 2.91 -25.13
CA ILE A 76 -13.59 2.73 -25.77
C ILE A 76 -13.43 2.89 -27.31
N PRO A 77 -13.81 1.90 -28.14
CA PRO A 77 -13.60 1.96 -29.58
C PRO A 77 -14.35 3.10 -30.27
N ASN A 78 -13.66 3.85 -31.15
CA ASN A 78 -14.28 4.91 -31.95
C ASN A 78 -15.41 4.44 -32.88
N THR A 79 -15.47 3.14 -33.18
CA THR A 79 -16.58 2.54 -33.94
C THR A 79 -17.91 2.61 -33.22
N PHE A 80 -17.93 2.84 -31.90
CA PHE A 80 -19.16 2.98 -31.12
C PHE A 80 -20.00 4.18 -31.55
N VAL A 81 -19.43 5.15 -32.27
CA VAL A 81 -20.18 6.25 -32.91
C VAL A 81 -21.35 5.76 -33.79
N LYS A 82 -21.28 4.52 -34.30
CA LYS A 82 -22.33 3.89 -35.13
C LYS A 82 -23.52 3.36 -34.32
N LEU A 83 -23.41 3.26 -32.99
CA LEU A 83 -24.42 2.67 -32.11
C LEU A 83 -25.53 3.70 -31.78
N SER A 84 -26.23 4.19 -32.79
CA SER A 84 -27.21 5.28 -32.66
C SER A 84 -28.42 4.97 -31.76
N GLN A 85 -28.70 3.68 -31.51
CA GLN A 85 -29.78 3.24 -30.63
C GLN A 85 -29.33 2.96 -29.19
N LEU A 86 -28.02 3.05 -28.91
CA LEU A 86 -27.49 2.72 -27.59
C LEU A 86 -28.02 3.69 -26.56
N SER A 87 -28.76 3.16 -25.59
CA SER A 87 -29.37 3.90 -24.49
C SER A 87 -28.61 3.71 -23.19
N VAL A 88 -27.99 2.55 -22.99
CA VAL A 88 -27.27 2.21 -21.75
C VAL A 88 -25.90 1.65 -22.12
N LEU A 89 -24.85 2.29 -21.59
CA LEU A 89 -23.47 1.81 -21.68
C LEU A 89 -22.90 1.67 -20.27
N LYS A 90 -22.62 0.43 -19.86
CA LYS A 90 -22.04 0.08 -18.57
C LYS A 90 -20.69 -0.61 -18.78
N LEU A 91 -19.62 0.03 -18.30
CA LEU A 91 -18.24 -0.43 -18.40
C LEU A 91 -17.50 -0.32 -17.06
N CYS A 92 -18.22 -0.23 -15.93
CA CYS A 92 -17.57 -0.06 -14.63
C CYS A 92 -16.69 -1.25 -14.27
N ASP A 93 -15.75 -1.07 -13.34
CA ASP A 93 -14.92 -2.16 -12.77
C ASP A 93 -14.15 -2.92 -13.85
N ASN A 94 -13.29 -2.20 -14.57
CA ASN A 94 -12.40 -2.72 -15.61
C ASN A 94 -11.04 -1.99 -15.55
N LYS A 95 -10.16 -2.25 -16.52
CA LYS A 95 -8.85 -1.60 -16.68
C LYS A 95 -8.81 -0.71 -17.93
N LEU A 96 -9.95 -0.12 -18.31
CA LEU A 96 -10.04 0.73 -19.50
C LEU A 96 -9.32 2.05 -19.26
N GLU A 97 -8.61 2.55 -20.27
CA GLU A 97 -7.74 3.72 -20.17
C GLU A 97 -7.94 4.69 -21.35
N GLY A 98 -7.27 5.85 -21.25
CA GLY A 98 -7.30 6.91 -22.25
C GLY A 98 -8.41 7.95 -21.99
N PRO A 99 -8.61 8.88 -22.93
CA PRO A 99 -9.57 9.97 -22.77
C PRO A 99 -11.01 9.51 -22.99
N LEU A 100 -11.96 10.24 -22.40
CA LEU A 100 -13.38 10.06 -22.70
C LEU A 100 -13.66 10.39 -24.18
N PRO A 101 -14.42 9.55 -24.91
CA PRO A 101 -14.59 9.76 -26.34
C PRO A 101 -15.40 10.99 -26.70
N LYS A 102 -14.90 11.80 -27.63
CA LYS A 102 -15.59 13.01 -28.13
C LYS A 102 -16.85 12.72 -28.94
N PHE A 103 -17.05 11.47 -29.37
CA PHE A 103 -18.23 11.06 -30.14
C PHE A 103 -19.47 10.77 -29.27
N LEU A 104 -19.37 10.82 -27.93
CA LEU A 104 -20.50 10.55 -27.03
C LEU A 104 -21.80 11.30 -27.41
N PRO A 105 -21.76 12.57 -27.88
CA PRO A 105 -22.97 13.28 -28.33
C PRO A 105 -23.63 12.70 -29.57
N GLU A 106 -22.93 11.90 -30.37
CA GLU A 106 -23.51 11.21 -31.53
C GLU A 106 -24.38 10.03 -31.13
N LEU A 107 -24.25 9.55 -29.89
CA LEU A 107 -25.15 8.55 -29.30
C LEU A 107 -26.45 9.22 -28.86
N LYS A 108 -27.28 9.64 -29.83
CA LYS A 108 -28.51 10.45 -29.60
C LYS A 108 -29.55 9.76 -28.69
N SER A 109 -29.41 8.46 -28.43
CA SER A 109 -30.28 7.68 -27.56
C SER A 109 -29.72 7.46 -26.15
N LEU A 110 -28.46 7.83 -25.89
CA LEU A 110 -27.76 7.51 -24.65
C LEU A 110 -28.41 8.22 -23.46
N ARG A 111 -28.84 7.42 -22.49
CA ARG A 111 -29.44 7.85 -21.21
C ARG A 111 -28.52 7.60 -20.03
N SER A 112 -27.76 6.51 -20.05
CA SER A 112 -26.92 6.13 -18.92
C SER A 112 -25.53 5.75 -19.38
N LEU A 113 -24.53 6.43 -18.82
CA LEU A 113 -23.11 6.19 -19.06
C LEU A 113 -22.41 5.91 -17.73
N TYR A 114 -22.01 4.66 -17.52
CA TYR A 114 -21.32 4.21 -16.32
C TYR A 114 -19.91 3.73 -16.68
N LEU A 115 -18.90 4.53 -16.32
CA LEU A 115 -17.47 4.31 -16.60
C LEU A 115 -16.63 4.28 -15.31
N CYS A 116 -17.26 4.06 -14.17
CA CYS A 116 -16.64 4.09 -12.85
C CYS A 116 -15.60 2.98 -12.64
N ASN A 117 -14.65 3.17 -11.72
CA ASN A 117 -13.62 2.16 -11.38
C ASN A 117 -12.84 1.67 -12.61
N ASN A 118 -12.19 2.60 -13.31
CA ASN A 118 -11.35 2.36 -14.49
C ASN A 118 -10.08 3.25 -14.40
N LEU A 119 -9.32 3.32 -15.50
CA LEU A 119 -8.09 4.10 -15.64
C LEU A 119 -8.25 5.28 -16.64
N PHE A 120 -9.49 5.76 -16.87
CA PHE A 120 -9.72 6.90 -17.76
C PHE A 120 -8.98 8.13 -17.25
N ASN A 121 -8.40 8.90 -18.17
CA ASN A 121 -7.54 10.05 -17.86
C ASN A 121 -7.91 11.27 -18.70
N GLU A 122 -7.14 12.34 -18.56
CA GLU A 122 -7.44 13.66 -19.14
C GLU A 122 -8.74 14.28 -18.57
N SER A 123 -9.22 15.37 -19.18
CA SER A 123 -10.41 16.10 -18.76
C SER A 123 -11.68 15.60 -19.42
N ILE A 124 -12.83 15.86 -18.78
CA ILE A 124 -14.14 15.65 -19.41
C ILE A 124 -14.23 16.54 -20.67
N PRO A 125 -14.48 15.97 -21.86
CA PRO A 125 -14.61 16.74 -23.09
C PRO A 125 -15.85 17.66 -23.03
N PRO A 126 -15.73 18.96 -23.39
CA PRO A 126 -16.86 19.88 -23.47
C PRO A 126 -18.01 19.37 -24.34
N GLU A 127 -17.70 18.54 -25.34
CA GLU A 127 -18.67 17.90 -26.21
C GLU A 127 -19.75 17.14 -25.43
N ILE A 128 -19.49 16.65 -24.21
CA ILE A 128 -20.49 15.97 -23.35
C ILE A 128 -21.78 16.78 -23.17
N GLY A 129 -21.69 18.12 -23.22
CA GLY A 129 -22.84 19.02 -23.16
C GLY A 129 -23.84 18.85 -24.31
N GLY A 130 -23.43 18.19 -25.40
CA GLY A 130 -24.26 17.89 -26.57
C GLY A 130 -25.05 16.59 -26.48
N CYS A 131 -25.00 15.85 -25.37
CA CYS A 131 -25.75 14.60 -25.18
C CYS A 131 -27.23 14.88 -24.84
N PRO A 132 -28.18 14.65 -25.78
CA PRO A 132 -29.53 15.23 -25.67
C PRO A 132 -30.48 14.49 -24.71
N LYS A 133 -30.11 13.29 -24.25
CA LYS A 133 -30.95 12.42 -23.42
C LYS A 133 -30.24 11.85 -22.20
N LEU A 134 -29.01 12.30 -21.92
CA LEU A 134 -28.20 11.73 -20.86
C LEU A 134 -28.81 12.07 -19.50
N GLU A 135 -29.15 11.05 -18.72
CA GLU A 135 -29.76 11.14 -17.40
C GLU A 135 -28.77 10.78 -16.30
N TYR A 136 -27.87 9.81 -16.53
CA TYR A 136 -26.90 9.37 -15.53
C TYR A 136 -25.49 9.35 -16.11
N LEU A 137 -24.58 10.06 -15.46
CA LEU A 137 -23.15 10.08 -15.77
C LEU A 137 -22.35 9.67 -14.53
N SER A 138 -21.73 8.49 -14.59
CA SER A 138 -20.83 8.00 -13.54
C SER A 138 -19.42 7.83 -14.08
N LEU A 139 -18.51 8.64 -13.56
CA LEU A 139 -17.08 8.67 -13.88
C LEU A 139 -16.21 8.45 -12.62
N SER A 140 -16.81 8.03 -11.51
CA SER A 140 -16.14 7.89 -10.22
C SER A 140 -14.94 6.93 -10.28
N ASN A 141 -13.92 7.18 -9.45
CA ASN A 141 -12.74 6.33 -9.31
C ASN A 141 -12.02 6.08 -10.64
N ASN A 142 -11.52 7.18 -11.23
CA ASN A 142 -10.71 7.21 -12.44
C ASN A 142 -9.52 8.18 -12.24
N SER A 143 -8.66 8.32 -13.26
CA SER A 143 -7.56 9.29 -13.27
C SER A 143 -7.92 10.59 -14.01
N LEU A 144 -9.21 10.96 -14.06
CA LEU A 144 -9.65 12.16 -14.75
C LEU A 144 -9.18 13.42 -14.00
N SER A 145 -8.80 14.46 -14.73
CA SER A 145 -8.23 15.68 -14.17
C SER A 145 -8.70 16.93 -14.93
N GLY A 146 -8.30 18.12 -14.48
CA GLY A 146 -8.71 19.36 -15.12
C GLY A 146 -9.95 19.99 -14.47
N LYS A 147 -10.43 21.09 -15.06
CA LYS A 147 -11.66 21.75 -14.65
C LYS A 147 -12.87 21.02 -15.24
N LEU A 148 -14.01 21.09 -14.55
CA LEU A 148 -15.27 20.67 -15.17
C LEU A 148 -15.66 21.66 -16.28
N PRO A 149 -16.06 21.16 -17.47
CA PRO A 149 -16.50 22.02 -18.56
C PRO A 149 -17.85 22.67 -18.22
N ASP A 150 -17.99 23.96 -18.55
CA ASP A 150 -19.25 24.70 -18.35
C ASP A 150 -20.40 24.05 -19.14
N GLU A 151 -20.08 23.43 -20.28
CA GLU A 151 -21.01 22.73 -21.17
C GLU A 151 -21.73 21.55 -20.49
N LEU A 152 -21.17 20.98 -19.42
CA LEU A 152 -21.86 19.93 -18.65
C LEU A 152 -23.20 20.44 -18.08
N GLY A 153 -23.30 21.74 -17.78
CA GLY A 153 -24.55 22.39 -17.36
C GLY A 153 -25.64 22.46 -18.45
N HIS A 154 -25.30 22.20 -19.72
CA HIS A 154 -26.25 22.16 -20.83
C HIS A 154 -27.03 20.84 -20.95
N VAL A 155 -26.60 19.78 -20.23
CA VAL A 155 -27.26 18.47 -20.23
C VAL A 155 -28.49 18.51 -19.32
N SER A 156 -29.52 19.27 -19.71
CA SER A 156 -30.69 19.56 -18.87
C SER A 156 -31.50 18.33 -18.42
N THR A 157 -31.25 17.16 -19.05
CA THR A 157 -31.85 15.87 -18.70
C THR A 157 -31.17 15.15 -17.54
N LEU A 158 -30.01 15.63 -17.09
CA LEU A 158 -29.19 14.93 -16.09
C LEU A 158 -29.92 14.86 -14.73
N ARG A 159 -29.96 13.65 -14.18
CA ARG A 159 -30.53 13.27 -12.88
C ARG A 159 -29.46 12.83 -11.90
N GLY A 160 -28.41 12.14 -12.34
CA GLY A 160 -27.30 11.71 -11.50
C GLY A 160 -25.93 12.07 -12.08
N LEU A 161 -25.11 12.75 -11.29
CA LEU A 161 -23.73 13.11 -11.61
C LEU A 161 -22.76 12.58 -10.53
N TYR A 162 -21.95 11.58 -10.89
CA TYR A 162 -21.00 10.95 -9.97
C TYR A 162 -19.58 11.07 -10.52
N LEU A 163 -18.76 11.86 -9.82
CA LEU A 163 -17.38 12.21 -10.19
C LEU A 163 -16.39 11.91 -9.06
N ALA A 164 -16.78 11.07 -8.10
CA ALA A 164 -16.01 10.82 -6.89
C ALA A 164 -14.60 10.26 -7.19
N ASP A 165 -13.64 10.51 -6.30
CA ASP A 165 -12.29 9.91 -6.36
C ASP A 165 -11.61 10.09 -7.73
N ASN A 166 -11.44 11.35 -8.14
CA ASN A 166 -10.72 11.75 -9.35
C ASN A 166 -9.72 12.88 -9.00
N GLN A 167 -9.22 13.61 -9.98
CA GLN A 167 -8.26 14.70 -9.83
C GLN A 167 -8.80 16.03 -10.40
N PHE A 168 -10.12 16.22 -10.40
CA PHE A 168 -10.73 17.47 -10.86
C PHE A 168 -10.38 18.62 -9.93
N TRP A 169 -10.11 19.80 -10.48
CA TRP A 169 -9.67 20.97 -9.72
C TRP A 169 -10.35 22.26 -10.18
N GLY A 170 -10.25 23.29 -9.33
CA GLY A 170 -10.84 24.61 -9.54
C GLY A 170 -12.29 24.69 -9.02
N ARG A 171 -13.02 25.70 -9.49
CA ARG A 171 -14.40 25.95 -9.07
C ARG A 171 -15.38 25.01 -9.77
N LEU A 172 -16.46 24.65 -9.07
CA LEU A 172 -17.63 24.06 -9.74
C LEU A 172 -18.26 25.12 -10.69
N PRO A 173 -18.62 24.76 -11.94
CA PRO A 173 -19.26 25.68 -12.87
C PRO A 173 -20.61 26.21 -12.37
N GLU A 174 -20.86 27.51 -12.56
CA GLU A 174 -22.18 28.11 -12.30
C GLU A 174 -23.26 27.51 -13.22
N SER A 175 -22.89 27.03 -14.40
CA SER A 175 -23.82 26.38 -15.33
C SER A 175 -24.43 25.09 -14.78
N LEU A 176 -23.79 24.39 -13.83
CA LEU A 176 -24.40 23.20 -13.22
C LEU A 176 -25.71 23.54 -12.47
N GLY A 177 -25.89 24.78 -12.05
CA GLY A 177 -27.15 25.24 -11.44
C GLY A 177 -28.35 25.27 -12.39
N SER A 178 -28.16 25.14 -13.71
CA SER A 178 -29.29 25.01 -14.66
C SER A 178 -29.86 23.60 -14.78
N LEU A 179 -29.25 22.60 -14.13
CA LEU A 179 -29.69 21.21 -14.14
C LEU A 179 -30.90 20.99 -13.22
N ALA A 180 -32.07 21.51 -13.61
CA ALA A 180 -33.29 21.50 -12.80
C ALA A 180 -33.85 20.09 -12.48
N HIS A 181 -33.33 19.05 -13.12
CA HIS A 181 -33.70 17.65 -12.90
C HIS A 181 -32.67 16.85 -12.10
N LEU A 182 -31.58 17.49 -11.65
CA LEU A 182 -30.53 16.82 -10.89
C LEU A 182 -31.07 16.39 -9.52
N GLU A 183 -31.01 15.09 -9.28
CA GLU A 183 -31.44 14.40 -8.05
C GLU A 183 -30.21 14.05 -7.20
N GLU A 184 -29.11 13.64 -7.85
CA GLU A 184 -27.91 13.20 -7.17
C GLU A 184 -26.65 13.87 -7.73
N MET A 185 -25.84 14.43 -6.84
CA MET A 185 -24.54 14.99 -7.19
C MET A 185 -23.49 14.57 -6.15
N SER A 186 -22.49 13.80 -6.62
CA SER A 186 -21.33 13.43 -5.82
C SER A 186 -20.05 13.82 -6.55
N VAL A 187 -19.27 14.71 -5.92
CA VAL A 187 -17.94 15.15 -6.38
C VAL A 187 -16.87 14.89 -5.31
N MET A 188 -17.14 13.90 -4.46
CA MET A 188 -16.29 13.48 -3.35
C MET A 188 -14.82 13.27 -3.75
N ASN A 189 -13.88 13.57 -2.87
CA ASN A 189 -12.45 13.30 -3.01
C ASN A 189 -11.85 13.78 -4.33
N ASN A 190 -12.03 15.06 -4.63
CA ASN A 190 -11.38 15.77 -5.72
C ASN A 190 -10.58 16.95 -5.14
N LEU A 191 -10.16 17.87 -6.00
CA LEU A 191 -9.42 19.07 -5.66
C LEU A 191 -10.26 20.34 -5.90
N PHE A 192 -11.60 20.25 -5.83
CA PHE A 192 -12.46 21.41 -6.00
C PHE A 192 -12.25 22.41 -4.87
N ASP A 193 -12.18 23.70 -5.20
CA ASP A 193 -11.89 24.77 -4.27
C ASP A 193 -12.91 25.92 -4.37
N ASP A 194 -12.65 26.98 -3.60
CA ASP A 194 -13.45 28.21 -3.56
C ASP A 194 -14.87 28.01 -2.97
N GLN A 195 -15.83 28.83 -3.37
CA GLN A 195 -17.23 28.77 -2.96
C GLN A 195 -18.07 27.82 -3.84
N LEU A 196 -19.08 27.20 -3.22
CA LEU A 196 -20.16 26.54 -3.96
C LEU A 196 -20.95 27.56 -4.81
N PRO A 197 -21.33 27.23 -6.07
CA PRO A 197 -21.93 28.19 -7.00
C PRO A 197 -23.29 28.72 -6.52
N GLN A 198 -23.52 30.01 -6.68
CA GLN A 198 -24.77 30.64 -6.20
C GLN A 198 -26.00 30.15 -7.00
N SER A 199 -25.79 29.72 -8.24
CA SER A 199 -26.81 29.10 -9.09
C SER A 199 -27.36 27.78 -8.51
N PHE A 200 -26.64 27.10 -7.62
CA PHE A 200 -27.10 25.82 -7.06
C PHE A 200 -28.38 25.95 -6.23
N ARG A 201 -28.76 27.18 -5.85
CA ARG A 201 -30.07 27.48 -5.25
C ARG A 201 -31.28 26.99 -6.08
N TYR A 202 -31.10 26.78 -7.38
CA TYR A 202 -32.15 26.35 -8.32
C TYR A 202 -32.28 24.82 -8.43
N LEU A 203 -31.37 24.04 -7.84
CA LEU A 203 -31.39 22.56 -7.84
C LEU A 203 -32.44 22.00 -6.87
N LYS A 204 -33.72 22.27 -7.14
CA LYS A 204 -34.83 21.95 -6.22
C LYS A 204 -35.19 20.47 -6.11
N LYS A 205 -34.65 19.63 -6.99
CA LYS A 205 -34.85 18.16 -6.96
C LYS A 205 -33.73 17.39 -6.29
N LEU A 206 -32.70 18.07 -5.77
CA LEU A 206 -31.53 17.41 -5.23
C LEU A 206 -31.88 16.65 -3.93
N GLU A 207 -31.69 15.35 -3.95
CA GLU A 207 -31.92 14.39 -2.86
C GLU A 207 -30.60 14.00 -2.19
N TYR A 208 -29.52 13.86 -2.98
CA TYR A 208 -28.19 13.47 -2.52
C TYR A 208 -27.14 14.49 -2.96
N PHE A 209 -26.47 15.12 -1.98
CA PHE A 209 -25.35 16.03 -2.21
C PHE A 209 -24.13 15.63 -1.39
N ASN A 210 -23.08 15.19 -2.08
CA ASN A 210 -21.83 14.77 -1.46
C ASN A 210 -20.62 15.48 -2.09
N ILE A 211 -19.96 16.31 -1.28
CA ILE A 211 -18.74 17.02 -1.66
C ILE A 211 -17.58 16.68 -0.70
N LEU A 212 -17.67 15.54 -0.01
CA LEU A 212 -16.69 15.11 0.98
C LEU A 212 -15.26 15.19 0.44
N GLY A 213 -14.32 15.63 1.26
CA GLY A 213 -12.88 15.53 0.95
C GLY A 213 -12.40 16.41 -0.20
N ASN A 214 -12.93 17.62 -0.33
CA ASN A 214 -12.47 18.64 -1.29
C ASN A 214 -11.74 19.80 -0.57
N ALA A 215 -11.50 20.90 -1.27
CA ALA A 215 -10.83 22.10 -0.77
C ALA A 215 -11.74 23.35 -0.72
N PHE A 216 -13.07 23.19 -0.74
CA PHE A 216 -14.01 24.31 -0.62
C PHE A 216 -13.71 25.13 0.63
N ASN A 217 -13.52 26.44 0.49
CA ASN A 217 -12.88 27.27 1.51
C ASN A 217 -13.62 28.57 1.86
N LYS A 218 -14.86 28.72 1.40
CA LYS A 218 -15.74 29.83 1.77
C LYS A 218 -16.79 29.39 2.79
N SER A 219 -17.77 30.22 3.11
CA SER A 219 -18.86 29.80 3.98
C SER A 219 -19.80 28.83 3.27
N ILE A 220 -20.36 27.85 3.99
CA ILE A 220 -21.45 27.00 3.50
C ILE A 220 -22.65 27.89 3.14
N PRO A 221 -23.10 27.93 1.88
CA PRO A 221 -24.23 28.77 1.51
C PRO A 221 -25.56 28.31 2.12
N GLY A 222 -26.35 29.25 2.63
CA GLY A 222 -27.62 28.96 3.31
C GLY A 222 -28.66 28.26 2.42
N TYR A 223 -28.61 28.43 1.10
CA TYR A 223 -29.58 27.82 0.18
C TYR A 223 -29.54 26.29 0.17
N ILE A 224 -28.43 25.66 0.61
CA ILE A 224 -28.34 24.20 0.73
C ILE A 224 -29.43 23.67 1.67
N PHE A 225 -29.72 24.43 2.73
CA PHE A 225 -30.72 24.08 3.72
C PHE A 225 -32.16 24.44 3.28
N GLU A 226 -32.33 24.90 2.03
CA GLU A 226 -33.63 25.23 1.40
C GLU A 226 -33.94 24.32 0.19
N TRP A 227 -33.24 23.19 0.04
CA TRP A 227 -33.53 22.17 -0.96
C TRP A 227 -34.61 21.21 -0.44
N PRO A 228 -35.84 21.26 -0.98
CA PRO A 228 -36.99 20.60 -0.34
C PRO A 228 -36.92 19.07 -0.35
N GLU A 229 -36.20 18.50 -1.32
CA GLU A 229 -36.09 17.05 -1.50
C GLU A 229 -34.84 16.45 -0.82
N LEU A 230 -33.99 17.26 -0.17
CA LEU A 230 -32.67 16.81 0.31
C LEU A 230 -32.78 15.77 1.43
N GLU A 231 -32.24 14.57 1.17
CA GLU A 231 -32.24 13.42 2.09
C GLU A 231 -30.85 13.18 2.69
N LYS A 232 -29.79 13.39 1.91
CA LYS A 232 -28.41 13.12 2.35
C LYS A 232 -27.46 14.25 1.95
N LEU A 233 -26.83 14.86 2.96
CA LEU A 233 -25.91 15.98 2.84
C LEU A 233 -24.58 15.66 3.51
N ILE A 234 -23.50 15.58 2.72
CA ILE A 234 -22.14 15.31 3.20
C ILE A 234 -21.20 16.43 2.78
N LEU A 235 -20.73 17.20 3.77
CA LEU A 235 -19.85 18.36 3.58
C LEU A 235 -18.46 18.18 4.23
N MET A 236 -18.22 17.03 4.86
CA MET A 236 -17.00 16.76 5.62
C MET A 236 -15.71 16.89 4.80
N GLY A 237 -14.58 17.11 5.47
CA GLY A 237 -13.27 17.10 4.80
C GLY A 237 -13.04 18.26 3.85
N ASN A 238 -13.75 19.37 4.05
CA ASN A 238 -13.55 20.62 3.34
C ASN A 238 -12.85 21.65 4.23
N ASN A 239 -12.52 22.81 3.65
CA ASN A 239 -11.84 23.91 4.33
C ASN A 239 -12.81 25.06 4.62
N PHE A 240 -14.10 24.77 4.78
CA PHE A 240 -15.15 25.78 4.94
C PHE A 240 -14.85 26.76 6.07
N GLU A 241 -15.14 28.04 5.84
CA GLU A 241 -14.98 29.11 6.82
C GLU A 241 -16.33 29.44 7.51
N GLY A 242 -16.26 30.01 8.71
CA GLY A 242 -17.43 30.54 9.41
C GLY A 242 -18.15 29.49 10.26
N HIS A 243 -19.46 29.67 10.43
CA HIS A 243 -20.29 28.85 11.30
C HIS A 243 -21.47 28.24 10.56
N LEU A 244 -22.09 27.22 11.15
CA LEU A 244 -23.35 26.69 10.67
C LEU A 244 -24.42 27.79 10.64
N PRO A 245 -25.24 27.91 9.58
CA PRO A 245 -26.33 28.88 9.54
C PRO A 245 -27.35 28.64 10.66
N ASN A 246 -27.80 29.70 11.35
CA ASN A 246 -28.75 29.59 12.47
C ASN A 246 -30.14 29.06 12.06
N LYS A 247 -30.44 28.99 10.75
CA LYS A 247 -31.64 28.37 10.19
C LYS A 247 -31.24 27.16 9.34
N ILE A 248 -30.96 26.04 9.99
CA ILE A 248 -31.00 24.70 9.35
C ILE A 248 -32.47 24.20 9.24
N LEU A 249 -33.43 25.08 9.55
CA LEU A 249 -34.86 24.85 9.46
C LEU A 249 -35.28 24.48 8.02
N GLY A 250 -35.87 23.31 7.84
CA GLY A 250 -36.73 23.06 6.68
C GLY A 250 -36.49 21.79 5.87
N LEU A 251 -35.69 20.83 6.35
CA LEU A 251 -35.44 19.57 5.62
C LEU A 251 -36.11 18.38 6.31
N PRO A 252 -37.44 18.19 6.19
CA PRO A 252 -38.15 17.09 6.86
C PRO A 252 -37.73 15.71 6.33
N LYS A 253 -37.20 15.65 5.10
CA LYS A 253 -36.68 14.42 4.49
C LYS A 253 -35.23 14.10 4.88
N MET A 254 -34.53 15.02 5.55
CA MET A 254 -33.13 14.83 5.92
C MET A 254 -32.97 13.57 6.77
N ALA A 255 -32.21 12.62 6.23
CA ALA A 255 -31.92 11.33 6.82
C ALA A 255 -30.45 11.24 7.25
N TYR A 256 -29.54 11.88 6.49
CA TYR A 256 -28.10 11.81 6.72
C TYR A 256 -27.46 13.20 6.62
N LEU A 257 -26.99 13.73 7.75
CA LEU A 257 -26.32 15.02 7.83
C LEU A 257 -24.90 14.85 8.40
N ALA A 258 -23.89 15.18 7.59
CA ALA A 258 -22.50 15.05 8.00
C ALA A 258 -21.69 16.31 7.67
N ILE A 259 -21.31 17.03 8.72
CA ILE A 259 -20.51 18.25 8.66
C ILE A 259 -19.42 18.17 9.72
N ASN A 260 -18.19 18.53 9.35
CA ASN A 260 -17.11 18.65 10.32
C ASN A 260 -16.14 19.79 10.00
N ASN A 261 -15.25 20.07 10.95
CA ASN A 261 -14.13 21.01 10.80
C ASN A 261 -14.59 22.39 10.33
N LEU A 262 -15.58 22.94 11.02
CA LEU A 262 -15.99 24.34 10.85
C LEU A 262 -15.35 25.16 11.97
N PRO A 263 -14.20 25.82 11.70
CA PRO A 263 -13.58 26.71 12.66
C PRO A 263 -14.53 27.88 12.90
N GLY A 264 -15.17 27.88 14.06
CA GLY A 264 -16.08 28.95 14.45
C GLY A 264 -15.37 30.29 14.44
N GLY A 265 -16.15 31.36 14.25
CA GLY A 265 -15.64 32.71 14.49
C GLY A 265 -15.30 32.95 15.97
N LYS A 266 -14.90 34.16 16.32
CA LYS A 266 -14.65 34.58 17.72
C LYS A 266 -15.91 34.58 18.62
N THR A 267 -17.02 34.06 18.14
CA THR A 267 -18.35 34.11 18.77
C THR A 267 -18.84 32.69 19.03
N ASP A 268 -19.42 32.47 20.21
CA ASP A 268 -20.05 31.20 20.56
C ASP A 268 -21.14 30.82 19.54
N VAL A 269 -21.05 29.60 19.00
CA VAL A 269 -22.03 29.06 18.04
C VAL A 269 -22.91 28.04 18.76
N SER A 270 -24.18 28.35 18.95
CA SER A 270 -25.12 27.40 19.56
C SER A 270 -25.40 26.21 18.64
N PHE A 271 -25.80 25.09 19.23
CA PHE A 271 -26.31 23.93 18.48
C PHE A 271 -27.43 24.35 17.50
N PRO A 272 -27.39 23.92 16.23
CA PRO A 272 -28.40 24.30 15.24
C PRO A 272 -29.76 23.65 15.53
N ASP A 273 -30.83 24.42 15.34
CA ASP A 273 -32.17 23.87 15.51
C ASP A 273 -32.53 22.93 14.36
N ILE A 274 -32.69 21.63 14.68
CA ILE A 274 -32.95 20.55 13.73
C ILE A 274 -34.17 19.69 14.12
N HIS A 275 -35.03 20.16 15.03
CA HIS A 275 -36.16 19.37 15.58
C HIS A 275 -37.11 18.77 14.53
N ASN A 276 -37.20 19.37 13.33
CA ASN A 276 -38.07 18.91 12.24
C ASN A 276 -37.46 17.78 11.37
N MET A 277 -36.19 17.42 11.57
CA MET A 277 -35.53 16.32 10.85
C MET A 277 -35.90 14.96 11.46
N VAL A 278 -37.18 14.61 11.43
CA VAL A 278 -37.71 13.39 12.07
C VAL A 278 -37.20 12.09 11.42
N SER A 279 -36.75 12.16 10.17
CA SER A 279 -36.18 11.04 9.42
C SER A 279 -34.69 10.82 9.68
N LEU A 280 -34.06 11.67 10.50
CA LEU A 280 -32.62 11.66 10.72
C LEU A 280 -32.18 10.34 11.35
N TYR A 281 -31.35 9.59 10.63
CA TYR A 281 -30.72 8.36 11.09
C TYR A 281 -29.22 8.53 11.34
N PHE A 282 -28.56 9.48 10.66
CA PHE A 282 -27.14 9.73 10.79
C PHE A 282 -26.85 11.23 10.99
N LEU A 283 -26.21 11.57 12.11
CA LEU A 283 -25.84 12.94 12.44
C LEU A 283 -24.36 13.04 12.84
N THR A 284 -23.59 13.80 12.07
CA THR A 284 -22.25 14.26 12.44
C THR A 284 -22.18 15.78 12.41
N LEU A 285 -21.88 16.39 13.55
CA LEU A 285 -21.53 17.81 13.70
C LEU A 285 -20.22 17.91 14.49
N ARG A 286 -19.16 17.32 13.95
CA ARG A 286 -17.86 17.13 14.63
C ARG A 286 -16.94 18.33 14.44
N ASN A 287 -16.30 18.82 15.50
CA ASN A 287 -15.38 19.97 15.38
C ASN A 287 -16.00 21.18 14.66
N CYS A 288 -17.22 21.54 15.07
CA CYS A 288 -17.98 22.65 14.51
C CYS A 288 -18.04 23.86 15.46
N SER A 289 -17.19 23.87 16.49
CA SER A 289 -17.12 24.91 17.52
C SER A 289 -18.44 25.14 18.27
N LEU A 290 -19.29 24.12 18.38
CA LEU A 290 -20.60 24.22 18.99
C LEU A 290 -20.52 24.42 20.52
N THR A 291 -21.39 25.26 21.06
CA THR A 291 -21.48 25.60 22.50
C THR A 291 -22.91 25.41 23.02
N GLY A 292 -23.08 25.52 24.34
CA GLY A 292 -24.37 25.33 25.00
C GLY A 292 -24.74 23.84 25.17
N PRO A 293 -25.94 23.53 25.68
CA PRO A 293 -26.38 22.16 25.90
C PRO A 293 -26.75 21.45 24.59
N ILE A 294 -26.60 20.13 24.57
CA ILE A 294 -27.22 19.30 23.53
C ILE A 294 -28.75 19.38 23.71
N PRO A 295 -29.52 19.83 22.72
CA PRO A 295 -30.97 19.99 22.87
C PRO A 295 -31.69 18.67 23.17
N ASP A 296 -32.66 18.70 24.08
CA ASP A 296 -33.35 17.48 24.56
C ASP A 296 -34.05 16.68 23.44
N TYR A 297 -34.47 17.35 22.36
CA TYR A 297 -35.12 16.69 21.23
C TYR A 297 -34.19 15.74 20.47
N ILE A 298 -32.86 15.93 20.52
CA ILE A 298 -31.89 15.04 19.87
C ILE A 298 -32.04 13.62 20.40
N TRP A 299 -32.23 13.48 21.71
CA TRP A 299 -32.41 12.20 22.39
C TRP A 299 -33.80 11.58 22.16
N ARG A 300 -34.70 12.28 21.47
CA ARG A 300 -36.07 11.83 21.17
C ARG A 300 -36.22 11.37 19.71
N PHE A 301 -35.18 11.49 18.89
CA PHE A 301 -35.20 10.95 17.53
C PHE A 301 -35.17 9.41 17.57
N THR A 302 -36.25 8.79 17.10
CA THR A 302 -36.44 7.33 17.17
C THR A 302 -35.64 6.57 16.12
N ASN A 303 -35.33 7.22 15.00
CA ASN A 303 -34.59 6.62 13.88
C ASN A 303 -33.08 6.89 13.97
N LEU A 304 -32.63 7.70 14.93
CA LEU A 304 -31.24 8.10 15.05
C LEU A 304 -30.37 6.89 15.41
N PHE A 305 -29.55 6.47 14.46
CA PHE A 305 -28.67 5.31 14.55
C PHE A 305 -27.25 5.72 14.92
N TYR A 306 -26.76 6.82 14.37
CA TYR A 306 -25.39 7.32 14.54
C TYR A 306 -25.40 8.79 14.96
N LEU A 307 -24.70 9.09 16.07
CA LEU A 307 -24.55 10.43 16.61
C LEU A 307 -23.08 10.75 16.91
N ASP A 308 -22.51 11.70 16.18
CA ASP A 308 -21.17 12.24 16.44
C ASP A 308 -21.22 13.76 16.64
N LEU A 309 -21.00 14.17 17.90
CA LEU A 309 -20.88 15.57 18.33
C LEU A 309 -19.50 15.85 18.95
N SER A 310 -18.51 15.01 18.64
CA SER A 310 -17.18 15.08 19.23
C SER A 310 -16.42 16.36 18.84
N PHE A 311 -15.42 16.72 19.67
CA PHE A 311 -14.52 17.86 19.47
C PHE A 311 -15.23 19.22 19.39
N ASN A 312 -16.27 19.39 20.19
CA ASN A 312 -16.97 20.67 20.32
C ASN A 312 -16.75 21.26 21.74
N ASN A 313 -17.51 22.29 22.07
CA ASN A 313 -17.49 22.96 23.36
C ASN A 313 -18.88 22.86 24.03
N LEU A 314 -19.59 21.74 23.79
CA LEU A 314 -20.94 21.49 24.31
C LEU A 314 -20.92 21.27 25.81
N THR A 315 -21.98 21.70 26.49
CA THR A 315 -22.13 21.67 27.96
C THR A 315 -23.41 20.97 28.36
N GLY A 316 -23.75 20.97 29.66
CA GLY A 316 -25.01 20.41 30.14
C GLY A 316 -24.94 18.89 30.37
N LYS A 317 -26.11 18.31 30.68
CA LYS A 317 -26.26 16.91 31.11
C LYS A 317 -26.82 16.06 29.98
N ILE A 318 -26.50 14.76 30.01
CA ILE A 318 -27.16 13.74 29.19
C ILE A 318 -28.40 13.24 29.97
N PRO A 319 -29.57 13.07 29.34
CA PRO A 319 -30.77 12.57 30.00
C PRO A 319 -30.55 11.22 30.68
N PRO A 320 -31.04 11.02 31.93
CA PRO A 320 -30.79 9.81 32.71
C PRO A 320 -31.47 8.57 32.12
N ASP A 321 -32.61 8.75 31.47
CA ASP A 321 -33.45 7.71 30.89
C ASP A 321 -33.96 8.14 29.51
N LEU A 322 -34.11 7.16 28.62
CA LEU A 322 -34.70 7.35 27.29
C LEU A 322 -35.96 6.49 27.18
N ASN A 323 -37.08 7.09 26.79
CA ASN A 323 -38.37 6.40 26.59
C ASN A 323 -38.51 5.81 25.18
N GLN A 324 -37.42 5.70 24.42
CA GLN A 324 -37.40 5.39 22.98
C GLN A 324 -36.18 4.51 22.62
N SER A 325 -36.10 4.08 21.35
CA SER A 325 -34.90 3.45 20.78
C SER A 325 -33.67 4.32 20.96
N GLN A 326 -32.56 3.68 21.32
CA GLN A 326 -31.27 4.34 21.57
C GLN A 326 -30.42 4.27 20.30
N PRO A 327 -29.59 5.30 19.99
CA PRO A 327 -28.64 5.21 18.90
C PRO A 327 -27.66 4.06 19.12
N GLN A 328 -27.21 3.41 18.05
CA GLN A 328 -26.20 2.36 18.12
C GLN A 328 -24.78 2.94 18.29
N PHE A 329 -24.52 4.14 17.78
CA PHE A 329 -23.19 4.75 17.88
C PHE A 329 -23.30 6.15 18.47
N VAL A 330 -22.59 6.41 19.57
CA VAL A 330 -22.63 7.68 20.30
C VAL A 330 -21.21 8.18 20.58
N PHE A 331 -20.81 9.25 19.89
CA PHE A 331 -19.50 9.87 20.03
C PHE A 331 -19.62 11.31 20.52
N LEU A 332 -19.20 11.55 21.76
CA LEU A 332 -19.28 12.83 22.48
C LEU A 332 -17.91 13.29 23.01
N ARG A 333 -16.84 12.65 22.56
CA ARG A 333 -15.46 12.92 22.96
C ARG A 333 -15.10 14.40 22.89
N SER A 334 -14.28 14.86 23.83
CA SER A 334 -13.68 16.22 23.82
C SER A 334 -14.76 17.31 23.76
N ASN A 335 -15.52 17.41 24.85
CA ASN A 335 -16.56 18.41 25.10
C ASN A 335 -16.48 18.89 26.56
N LYS A 336 -17.46 19.67 27.02
CA LYS A 336 -17.61 20.15 28.41
C LYS A 336 -18.89 19.62 29.07
N LEU A 337 -19.34 18.42 28.70
CA LEU A 337 -20.54 17.79 29.26
C LEU A 337 -20.32 17.46 30.74
N ASN A 338 -21.39 17.55 31.54
CA ASN A 338 -21.33 17.40 33.00
C ASN A 338 -22.50 16.57 33.55
N GLY A 339 -22.55 16.42 34.88
CA GLY A 339 -23.54 15.57 35.54
C GLY A 339 -23.14 14.09 35.52
N THR A 340 -24.11 13.19 35.49
CA THR A 340 -23.86 11.74 35.54
C THR A 340 -23.90 11.13 34.14
N VAL A 341 -22.94 10.28 33.78
CA VAL A 341 -23.03 9.42 32.59
C VAL A 341 -24.17 8.42 32.81
N PRO A 342 -25.27 8.45 32.02
CA PRO A 342 -26.43 7.59 32.22
C PRO A 342 -26.15 6.10 32.03
N GLY A 343 -26.91 5.25 32.73
CA GLY A 343 -26.75 3.78 32.66
C GLY A 343 -27.24 3.16 31.35
N TRP A 344 -27.98 3.91 30.52
CA TRP A 344 -28.34 3.45 29.18
C TRP A 344 -27.14 3.47 28.23
N LEU A 345 -26.22 4.43 28.36
CA LEU A 345 -24.97 4.46 27.58
C LEU A 345 -24.07 3.27 27.89
N THR A 346 -23.99 2.87 29.16
CA THR A 346 -23.22 1.68 29.55
C THR A 346 -23.88 0.39 29.05
N SER A 347 -25.21 0.31 29.15
CA SER A 347 -25.99 -0.83 28.64
C SER A 347 -25.89 -0.97 27.13
N LEU A 348 -25.90 0.15 26.41
CA LEU A 348 -25.69 0.22 24.97
C LEU A 348 -24.31 -0.33 24.60
N SER A 349 -23.24 0.13 25.25
CA SER A 349 -21.90 -0.40 24.99
C SER A 349 -21.78 -1.91 25.26
N ASN A 350 -22.49 -2.42 26.26
CA ASN A 350 -22.53 -3.84 26.57
C ASN A 350 -23.29 -4.68 25.50
N SER A 351 -24.07 -4.06 24.60
CA SER A 351 -24.72 -4.75 23.49
C SER A 351 -23.87 -4.79 22.20
N GLY A 352 -22.60 -4.38 22.26
CA GLY A 352 -21.68 -4.35 21.11
C GLY A 352 -21.63 -2.99 20.39
N SER A 353 -22.32 -1.99 20.91
CA SER A 353 -22.34 -0.62 20.38
C SER A 353 -21.13 0.20 20.82
N TYR A 354 -20.75 1.24 20.06
CA TYR A 354 -19.62 2.11 20.42
C TYR A 354 -20.10 3.39 21.10
N VAL A 355 -19.53 3.66 22.28
CA VAL A 355 -19.89 4.82 23.10
C VAL A 355 -18.64 5.51 23.61
N ASP A 356 -18.34 6.68 23.06
CA ASP A 356 -17.21 7.50 23.50
C ASP A 356 -17.70 8.77 24.19
N VAL A 357 -17.46 8.87 25.49
CA VAL A 357 -17.70 10.08 26.30
C VAL A 357 -16.43 10.60 26.95
N SER A 358 -15.27 10.20 26.42
CA SER A 358 -13.95 10.59 26.92
C SER A 358 -13.73 12.11 26.83
N GLU A 359 -12.77 12.64 27.60
CA GLU A 359 -12.38 14.05 27.59
C GLU A 359 -13.58 15.00 27.83
N ASN A 360 -14.27 14.82 28.96
CA ASN A 360 -15.45 15.58 29.37
C ASN A 360 -15.34 16.00 30.85
N SER A 361 -16.44 16.45 31.46
CA SER A 361 -16.50 17.00 32.82
C SER A 361 -17.63 16.39 33.69
N PHE A 362 -17.92 15.10 33.53
CA PHE A 362 -18.94 14.39 34.31
C PHE A 362 -18.58 14.26 35.79
N THR A 363 -19.57 14.40 36.68
CA THR A 363 -19.39 14.24 38.12
C THR A 363 -19.42 12.79 38.57
N ASN A 364 -20.13 11.91 37.84
CA ASN A 364 -20.25 10.49 38.18
C ASN A 364 -20.50 9.63 36.91
N VAL A 365 -20.29 8.32 37.00
CA VAL A 365 -20.63 7.34 35.95
C VAL A 365 -21.50 6.26 36.57
N ASN A 366 -22.68 6.02 36.01
CA ASN A 366 -23.57 4.96 36.48
C ASN A 366 -23.27 3.66 35.71
N LEU A 367 -22.62 2.69 36.36
CA LEU A 367 -22.24 1.42 35.74
C LEU A 367 -23.35 0.39 35.90
N THR A 368 -23.90 -0.11 34.79
CA THR A 368 -24.79 -1.27 34.80
C THR A 368 -23.96 -2.57 34.81
N ASN A 369 -24.15 -3.42 35.83
CA ASN A 369 -23.62 -4.80 35.94
C ASN A 369 -22.10 -5.02 36.16
N GLY A 370 -21.33 -4.01 36.54
CA GLY A 370 -19.96 -4.19 37.07
C GLY A 370 -18.86 -4.55 36.04
N ASN A 371 -19.21 -5.12 34.88
CA ASN A 371 -18.29 -5.30 33.75
C ASN A 371 -18.44 -4.12 32.78
N ILE A 372 -17.34 -3.41 32.54
CA ILE A 372 -17.25 -2.31 31.58
C ILE A 372 -16.86 -2.91 30.23
N SER A 373 -17.72 -2.75 29.22
CA SER A 373 -17.42 -3.12 27.84
C SER A 373 -16.21 -2.35 27.31
N SER A 374 -15.36 -3.01 26.50
CA SER A 374 -14.21 -2.40 25.84
C SER A 374 -14.57 -1.35 24.79
N ASN A 375 -15.85 -1.30 24.41
CA ASN A 375 -16.44 -0.33 23.49
C ASN A 375 -16.99 0.93 24.19
N LEU A 376 -16.72 1.10 25.49
CA LEU A 376 -17.07 2.29 26.27
C LEU A 376 -15.80 3.06 26.62
N ASN A 377 -15.61 4.23 26.01
CA ASN A 377 -14.47 5.08 26.34
C ASN A 377 -14.84 6.13 27.39
N LEU A 378 -14.26 5.99 28.58
CA LEU A 378 -14.44 6.90 29.72
C LEU A 378 -13.17 7.69 30.05
N PHE A 379 -12.13 7.62 29.22
CA PHE A 379 -10.84 8.25 29.54
C PHE A 379 -10.99 9.76 29.76
N GLU A 380 -10.45 10.29 30.87
CA GLU A 380 -10.57 11.71 31.25
C GLU A 380 -11.99 12.29 31.27
N CYS A 381 -13.04 11.48 31.44
CA CYS A 381 -14.42 11.97 31.38
C CYS A 381 -14.89 12.71 32.65
N ARG A 382 -14.20 12.59 33.80
CA ARG A 382 -14.67 13.10 35.10
C ARG A 382 -14.10 14.47 35.52
N SER A 383 -14.92 15.28 36.21
CA SER A 383 -14.60 16.65 36.67
C SER A 383 -14.10 16.76 38.11
N GLN A 384 -14.09 15.68 38.90
CA GLN A 384 -13.72 15.71 40.33
C GLN A 384 -12.25 16.08 40.62
N TYR A 385 -11.45 16.36 39.60
CA TYR A 385 -10.02 16.66 39.71
C TYR A 385 -9.66 17.87 38.83
N SER A 386 -9.13 18.92 39.45
CA SER A 386 -8.70 20.15 38.77
C SER A 386 -7.31 20.05 38.12
N ASP A 387 -6.49 19.09 38.53
CA ASP A 387 -5.16 18.83 37.97
C ASP A 387 -5.21 17.59 37.05
N THR A 388 -4.59 17.71 35.86
CA THR A 388 -4.49 16.66 34.84
C THR A 388 -3.88 15.39 35.43
N ARG A 389 -2.94 15.52 36.38
CA ARG A 389 -2.28 14.39 37.04
C ARG A 389 -3.23 13.48 37.82
N SER A 390 -4.27 14.02 38.44
CA SER A 390 -5.23 13.22 39.23
C SER A 390 -6.32 12.55 38.38
N LYS A 391 -6.60 13.06 37.18
CA LYS A 391 -7.46 12.38 36.20
C LYS A 391 -6.83 11.07 35.69
N TRP A 392 -5.50 11.02 35.59
CA TRP A 392 -4.75 9.85 35.11
C TRP A 392 -4.68 8.72 36.13
N GLN A 393 -4.66 9.06 37.42
CA GLN A 393 -4.68 8.08 38.52
C GLN A 393 -5.92 7.18 38.49
N GLN A 394 -7.04 7.65 37.94
CA GLN A 394 -8.26 6.85 37.78
C GLN A 394 -8.21 5.84 36.64
N ALA A 395 -7.33 6.02 35.64
CA ALA A 395 -7.10 5.02 34.61
C ALA A 395 -6.16 3.89 35.06
N GLY A 396 -5.75 3.87 36.34
CA GLY A 396 -4.83 2.88 36.90
C GLY A 396 -3.35 3.24 36.74
N TYR A 397 -3.05 4.46 36.32
CA TYR A 397 -1.71 4.96 36.07
C TYR A 397 -1.15 5.72 37.28
N HIS A 398 -0.02 5.28 37.84
CA HIS A 398 0.69 5.92 38.93
C HIS A 398 2.17 5.96 38.57
N CYS A 399 2.83 7.13 38.58
CA CYS A 399 4.28 7.18 38.64
C CYS A 399 4.66 6.98 40.11
N ASP A 400 4.94 5.75 40.52
CA ASP A 400 5.25 5.49 41.93
C ASP A 400 6.55 6.22 42.31
N ASN A 401 6.45 7.15 43.28
CA ASN A 401 7.55 7.83 44.00
C ASN A 401 8.56 8.69 43.20
N ASP A 402 8.21 9.31 42.07
CA ASP A 402 9.16 10.10 41.26
C ASP A 402 10.44 9.33 40.82
N THR A 403 10.47 8.00 41.01
CA THR A 403 11.62 7.13 40.67
C THR A 403 11.40 6.36 39.37
N GLN A 404 10.14 6.09 38.98
CA GLN A 404 9.78 5.45 37.71
C GLN A 404 9.62 6.47 36.59
N ILE A 405 10.65 7.28 36.34
CA ILE A 405 10.63 8.26 35.25
C ILE A 405 11.44 7.73 34.07
N TYR A 406 10.74 7.47 32.96
CA TYR A 406 11.33 6.95 31.73
C TYR A 406 11.96 8.07 30.91
N ASP A 407 13.02 7.73 30.17
CA ASP A 407 13.65 8.62 29.20
C ASP A 407 13.43 8.20 27.75
N HIS A 408 12.71 7.12 27.49
CA HIS A 408 12.37 6.67 26.15
C HIS A 408 11.04 5.91 26.14
N LEU A 409 10.48 5.72 24.95
CA LEU A 409 9.27 4.95 24.70
C LEU A 409 9.30 4.40 23.26
N TYR A 410 9.08 3.09 23.11
CA TYR A 410 9.07 2.41 21.81
C TYR A 410 7.81 1.54 21.72
N ILE A 411 6.95 1.79 20.74
CA ILE A 411 5.64 1.13 20.59
C ILE A 411 5.53 0.54 19.18
N ASN A 412 5.25 -0.77 19.07
CA ASN A 412 4.93 -1.43 17.80
C ASN A 412 3.42 -1.40 17.56
N CYS A 413 2.92 -0.36 16.90
CA CYS A 413 1.50 -0.04 16.78
C CYS A 413 0.74 -1.08 15.94
N GLY A 414 -0.18 -1.83 16.57
CA GLY A 414 -0.90 -2.94 15.94
C GLY A 414 -0.10 -4.26 15.91
N GLY A 415 1.15 -4.27 16.38
CA GLY A 415 2.07 -5.40 16.26
C GLY A 415 2.47 -6.02 17.60
N ASN A 416 3.08 -7.21 17.51
CA ASN A 416 3.67 -7.90 18.67
C ASN A 416 4.94 -7.21 19.18
N ALA A 417 5.32 -7.47 20.43
CA ALA A 417 6.59 -6.99 20.97
C ALA A 417 7.75 -7.48 20.08
N THR A 418 8.69 -6.59 19.77
CA THR A 418 9.82 -6.88 18.87
C THR A 418 11.03 -6.05 19.26
N SER A 419 12.22 -6.45 18.81
CA SER A 419 13.46 -5.72 19.04
C SER A 419 14.07 -5.34 17.70
N VAL A 420 14.27 -4.03 17.49
CA VAL A 420 14.80 -3.47 16.24
C VAL A 420 15.86 -2.44 16.58
N ASP A 421 17.01 -2.52 15.92
CA ASP A 421 18.18 -1.64 16.16
C ASP A 421 18.64 -1.56 17.63
N GLY A 422 18.43 -2.63 18.40
CA GLY A 422 18.78 -2.69 19.82
C GLY A 422 17.79 -1.96 20.75
N HIS A 423 16.62 -1.58 20.23
CA HIS A 423 15.51 -1.02 20.98
C HIS A 423 14.37 -2.04 21.07
N ASP A 424 13.86 -2.25 22.28
CA ASP A 424 12.73 -3.16 22.52
C ASP A 424 11.41 -2.39 22.42
N PHE A 425 10.64 -2.68 21.39
CA PHE A 425 9.31 -2.12 21.15
C PHE A 425 8.25 -2.92 21.91
N GLU A 426 7.43 -2.22 22.69
CA GLU A 426 6.30 -2.81 23.39
C GLU A 426 5.15 -3.16 22.42
N ALA A 427 4.44 -4.25 22.73
CA ALA A 427 3.34 -4.76 21.90
C ALA A 427 2.09 -3.87 21.99
N ASP A 428 1.45 -3.65 20.85
CA ASP A 428 0.14 -3.00 20.75
C ASP A 428 -0.84 -3.90 19.96
N THR A 429 -1.29 -4.99 20.59
CA THR A 429 -2.04 -6.07 19.92
C THR A 429 -3.54 -6.07 20.20
N GLN A 430 -4.05 -5.05 20.90
CA GLN A 430 -5.48 -4.96 21.24
C GLN A 430 -6.32 -4.79 19.97
N SER A 431 -7.24 -5.72 19.74
CA SER A 431 -8.09 -5.76 18.55
C SER A 431 -9.20 -4.72 18.58
N ASP A 432 -9.66 -4.32 19.77
CA ASP A 432 -10.71 -3.30 19.91
C ASP A 432 -10.21 -1.92 19.49
N GLY A 433 -11.07 -1.13 18.83
CA GLY A 433 -10.70 0.24 18.44
C GLY A 433 -11.84 1.21 18.18
N GLY A 434 -13.10 0.77 18.16
CA GLY A 434 -14.23 1.62 17.78
C GLY A 434 -14.60 2.69 18.81
N SER A 435 -14.32 2.42 20.09
CA SER A 435 -14.41 3.39 21.18
C SER A 435 -13.63 2.85 22.38
N THR A 436 -12.30 2.94 22.31
CA THR A 436 -11.42 2.17 23.18
C THR A 436 -10.42 3.09 23.85
N PHE A 437 -10.11 2.79 25.11
CA PHE A 437 -8.91 3.27 25.79
C PHE A 437 -8.13 2.05 26.27
N PHE A 438 -6.91 1.90 25.78
CA PHE A 438 -6.02 0.80 26.13
C PHE A 438 -4.81 1.34 26.88
N LEU A 439 -4.56 0.79 28.07
CA LEU A 439 -3.35 1.06 28.85
C LEU A 439 -2.39 -0.12 28.70
N SER A 440 -1.13 0.17 28.35
CA SER A 440 -0.07 -0.83 28.26
C SER A 440 0.14 -1.58 29.57
N THR A 441 0.63 -2.82 29.49
CA THR A 441 0.92 -3.67 30.66
C THR A 441 1.91 -3.00 31.63
N ASN A 442 2.92 -2.32 31.09
CA ASN A 442 3.93 -1.61 31.86
C ASN A 442 3.48 -0.21 32.32
N LYS A 443 2.28 0.23 31.90
CA LYS A 443 1.69 1.53 32.22
C LYS A 443 2.55 2.72 31.79
N THR A 444 3.44 2.52 30.83
CA THR A 444 4.36 3.51 30.23
C THR A 444 3.69 4.33 29.14
N TRP A 445 2.70 3.75 28.47
CA TRP A 445 1.93 4.39 27.41
C TRP A 445 0.49 3.88 27.33
N ALA A 446 -0.36 4.59 26.58
CA ALA A 446 -1.73 4.19 26.25
C ALA A 446 -2.11 4.67 24.84
N TYR A 447 -3.20 4.13 24.30
CA TYR A 447 -3.89 4.75 23.18
C TYR A 447 -5.39 4.92 23.48
N SER A 448 -6.01 5.87 22.78
CA SER A 448 -7.44 6.11 22.74
C SER A 448 -7.89 6.24 21.29
N SER A 449 -8.80 5.38 20.86
CA SER A 449 -9.32 5.35 19.49
C SER A 449 -10.84 5.46 19.46
N MET A 450 -11.37 5.99 18.35
CA MET A 450 -12.80 6.24 18.17
C MET A 450 -13.21 6.19 16.70
N GLY A 451 -14.41 5.67 16.44
CA GLY A 451 -15.14 5.73 15.17
C GLY A 451 -15.66 4.36 14.71
N THR A 452 -16.33 4.33 13.56
CA THR A 452 -16.72 3.09 12.85
C THR A 452 -16.55 3.29 11.34
N PHE A 453 -16.25 2.23 10.59
CA PHE A 453 -16.13 2.30 9.14
C PHE A 453 -17.50 2.13 8.49
N LEU A 454 -18.07 3.23 8.01
CA LEU A 454 -19.47 3.29 7.53
C LEU A 454 -19.84 2.30 6.42
N ASP A 455 -18.89 1.92 5.58
CA ASP A 455 -19.09 1.02 4.44
C ASP A 455 -18.49 -0.38 4.69
N ALA A 456 -18.12 -0.71 5.93
CA ALA A 456 -17.56 -2.01 6.29
C ALA A 456 -18.59 -2.95 6.94
N ASP A 457 -18.61 -4.20 6.49
CA ASP A 457 -19.41 -5.26 7.14
C ASP A 457 -18.92 -5.57 8.56
N GLU A 458 -17.60 -5.49 8.78
CA GLU A 458 -16.93 -5.67 10.07
C GLU A 458 -15.77 -4.68 10.20
N ASP A 459 -15.66 -4.06 11.38
CA ASP A 459 -14.62 -3.10 11.71
C ASP A 459 -13.33 -3.80 12.14
N GLU A 460 -12.23 -3.56 11.42
CA GLU A 460 -10.89 -4.01 11.76
C GLU A 460 -10.05 -2.80 12.18
N PHE A 461 -9.32 -2.90 13.30
CA PHE A 461 -8.53 -1.77 13.84
C PHE A 461 -7.01 -1.99 13.76
N ILE A 462 -6.60 -3.11 13.18
CA ILE A 462 -5.20 -3.46 12.90
C ILE A 462 -5.15 -3.96 11.47
N LEU A 463 -4.30 -3.35 10.65
CA LEU A 463 -3.93 -3.88 9.34
C LEU A 463 -2.73 -4.80 9.51
N ASP A 464 -2.68 -5.86 8.72
CA ASP A 464 -1.55 -6.77 8.64
C ASP A 464 -1.08 -6.97 7.19
N LYS A 465 0.23 -7.04 7.00
CA LYS A 465 0.86 -7.33 5.72
C LYS A 465 2.21 -8.00 5.92
N THR A 466 2.36 -9.19 5.34
CA THR A 466 3.53 -10.04 5.55
C THR A 466 4.54 -9.99 4.39
N CYS A 467 4.26 -9.23 3.32
CA CYS A 467 5.09 -9.19 2.11
C CYS A 467 5.07 -7.82 1.40
N ASN A 468 6.01 -7.61 0.47
CA ASN A 468 6.13 -6.40 -0.37
C ASN A 468 6.39 -5.06 0.35
N ILE A 469 6.83 -5.07 1.61
CA ILE A 469 7.23 -3.86 2.33
C ILE A 469 8.70 -3.54 2.00
N SER A 470 8.99 -2.32 1.56
CA SER A 470 10.33 -1.92 1.13
C SER A 470 11.23 -1.49 2.30
N ASN A 471 11.56 -2.36 3.27
CA ASN A 471 12.69 -2.10 4.20
C ASN A 471 13.12 -3.30 5.07
N THR A 472 14.23 -3.14 5.79
CA THR A 472 14.91 -4.15 6.65
C THR A 472 14.17 -4.55 7.92
N ASP A 473 13.27 -3.71 8.45
CA ASP A 473 12.61 -3.94 9.74
C ASP A 473 11.17 -4.40 9.54
N VAL A 474 11.01 -5.53 8.82
CA VAL A 474 9.70 -6.10 8.47
C VAL A 474 8.79 -6.21 9.70
N SER A 475 9.34 -6.49 10.89
CA SER A 475 8.56 -6.62 12.13
C SER A 475 7.82 -5.35 12.59
N LEU A 476 8.31 -4.13 12.31
CA LEU A 476 7.64 -2.89 12.72
C LEU A 476 6.59 -2.41 11.71
N TYR A 477 6.71 -2.79 10.44
CA TYR A 477 5.85 -2.31 9.37
C TYR A 477 4.88 -3.38 8.84
N SER A 478 4.97 -4.60 9.38
CA SER A 478 4.02 -5.68 9.05
C SER A 478 2.64 -5.44 9.62
N ASN A 479 2.53 -4.59 10.64
CA ASN A 479 1.25 -4.19 11.22
C ASN A 479 1.12 -2.67 11.23
N ALA A 480 -0.12 -2.20 11.22
CA ALA A 480 -0.42 -0.81 11.49
C ALA A 480 -1.73 -0.71 12.26
N ARG A 481 -1.74 0.07 13.35
CA ARG A 481 -2.99 0.43 14.02
C ARG A 481 -3.73 1.48 13.19
N ILE A 482 -5.01 1.26 12.99
CA ILE A 482 -5.90 2.17 12.28
C ILE A 482 -7.08 2.61 13.15
N ALA A 483 -7.65 3.77 12.83
CA ALA A 483 -8.90 4.22 13.43
C ALA A 483 -9.73 5.02 12.41
N PRO A 484 -11.07 4.91 12.41
CA PRO A 484 -11.91 5.62 11.44
C PRO A 484 -11.89 7.15 11.63
N ILE A 485 -11.91 7.63 12.89
CA ILE A 485 -12.03 9.07 13.18
C ILE A 485 -10.81 9.61 13.91
N SER A 486 -10.43 9.01 15.03
CA SER A 486 -9.41 9.56 15.92
C SER A 486 -8.59 8.45 16.53
N LEU A 487 -7.27 8.58 16.50
CA LEU A 487 -6.31 7.72 17.17
C LEU A 487 -5.33 8.59 17.94
N LYS A 488 -5.29 8.45 19.26
CA LYS A 488 -4.44 9.28 20.12
C LYS A 488 -3.58 8.41 21.01
N TYR A 489 -2.26 8.53 20.89
CA TYR A 489 -1.29 7.88 21.76
C TYR A 489 -0.84 8.83 22.87
N TYR A 490 -0.60 8.24 24.03
CA TYR A 490 -0.12 8.91 25.22
C TYR A 490 1.16 8.23 25.70
N GLY A 491 2.24 9.01 25.83
CA GLY A 491 3.44 8.62 26.55
C GLY A 491 3.36 9.15 27.98
N PHE A 492 3.62 8.29 28.95
CA PHE A 492 3.47 8.60 30.37
C PHE A 492 4.78 8.44 31.15
N CYS A 493 4.86 9.06 32.32
CA CYS A 493 6.01 9.13 33.23
C CYS A 493 7.33 9.50 32.53
N LEU A 494 7.29 10.31 31.48
CA LEU A 494 8.52 10.79 30.81
C LEU A 494 9.21 11.87 31.67
N LYS A 495 10.55 11.93 31.66
CA LYS A 495 11.28 13.05 32.26
C LYS A 495 10.84 14.34 31.57
N ASN A 496 10.75 15.43 32.33
CA ASN A 496 10.55 16.73 31.68
C ASN A 496 11.82 17.09 30.91
N GLY A 497 11.69 17.46 29.65
CA GLY A 497 12.84 17.71 28.79
C GLY A 497 12.49 17.71 27.31
N SER A 498 13.53 17.79 26.48
CA SER A 498 13.41 17.73 25.02
C SER A 498 13.56 16.30 24.53
N TYR A 499 12.62 15.87 23.71
CA TYR A 499 12.57 14.54 23.13
C TYR A 499 12.48 14.61 21.61
N THR A 500 13.11 13.66 20.95
CA THR A 500 12.87 13.33 19.56
C THR A 500 11.77 12.28 19.50
N VAL A 501 10.70 12.59 18.77
CA VAL A 501 9.56 11.71 18.49
C VAL A 501 9.62 11.33 17.02
N GLN A 502 9.79 10.05 16.74
CA GLN A 502 9.72 9.47 15.40
C GLN A 502 8.42 8.69 15.24
N LEU A 503 7.63 9.07 14.24
CA LEU A 503 6.41 8.39 13.84
C LEU A 503 6.70 7.58 12.58
N HIS A 504 6.44 6.28 12.65
CA HIS A 504 6.75 5.32 11.59
C HIS A 504 5.47 4.95 10.85
N PHE A 505 5.48 5.08 9.53
CA PHE A 505 4.32 4.84 8.68
C PHE A 505 4.66 3.92 7.51
N ALA A 506 3.72 3.04 7.15
CA ALA A 506 3.67 2.35 5.88
C ALA A 506 2.21 2.17 5.46
N GLU A 507 1.85 2.55 4.22
CA GLU A 507 0.51 2.28 3.70
C GLU A 507 0.42 0.82 3.25
N ILE A 508 -0.05 -0.04 4.15
CA ILE A 508 -0.11 -1.48 3.95
C ILE A 508 -1.53 -1.98 3.60
N GLY A 509 -2.55 -1.13 3.74
CA GLY A 509 -3.96 -1.49 3.54
C GLY A 509 -4.42 -1.59 2.09
N TRP A 510 -3.56 -1.30 1.11
CA TRP A 510 -3.90 -1.37 -0.32
C TRP A 510 -3.24 -2.56 -1.01
N ASP A 511 -4.05 -3.33 -1.76
CA ASP A 511 -3.60 -4.37 -2.66
C ASP A 511 -3.46 -3.80 -4.08
N THR A 512 -2.23 -3.58 -4.53
CA THR A 512 -1.96 -3.10 -5.90
C THR A 512 -1.90 -4.26 -6.88
N ASN A 513 -2.97 -5.04 -6.99
CA ASN A 513 -3.16 -6.01 -8.07
C ASN A 513 -3.66 -5.35 -9.37
N GLY A 514 -3.04 -4.23 -9.74
CA GLY A 514 -3.08 -3.65 -11.08
C GLY A 514 -4.43 -3.09 -11.58
N SER A 515 -5.14 -2.26 -10.81
CA SER A 515 -6.26 -1.47 -11.38
C SER A 515 -6.66 -0.14 -10.71
N SER A 516 -6.20 0.24 -9.51
CA SER A 516 -6.51 1.59 -8.99
C SER A 516 -5.33 2.22 -8.26
N THR A 517 -4.58 3.05 -8.98
CA THR A 517 -3.52 3.92 -8.44
C THR A 517 -4.07 5.19 -7.78
N ILE A 518 -5.37 5.27 -7.48
CA ILE A 518 -6.07 6.54 -7.18
C ILE A 518 -6.54 6.65 -5.72
N GLY A 519 -6.75 5.53 -5.02
CA GLY A 519 -7.18 5.55 -3.63
C GLY A 519 -6.19 6.31 -2.74
N LYS A 520 -6.68 7.18 -1.84
CA LYS A 520 -5.83 7.98 -0.94
C LYS A 520 -6.27 7.84 0.51
N ARG A 521 -5.32 7.66 1.42
CA ARG A 521 -5.54 7.75 2.87
C ARG A 521 -4.99 9.08 3.32
N VAL A 522 -5.87 9.93 3.86
CA VAL A 522 -5.51 11.29 4.25
C VAL A 522 -6.00 11.54 5.67
N PHE A 523 -5.10 11.97 6.56
CA PHE A 523 -5.43 12.33 7.94
C PHE A 523 -4.47 13.40 8.45
N ASP A 524 -4.83 14.07 9.54
CA ASP A 524 -3.96 15.03 10.19
C ASP A 524 -3.13 14.36 11.29
N VAL A 525 -1.96 14.92 11.57
CA VAL A 525 -1.06 14.48 12.65
C VAL A 525 -0.71 15.68 13.52
N ASP A 526 -1.12 15.66 14.78
CA ASP A 526 -0.76 16.62 15.81
C ASP A 526 0.17 15.96 16.85
N VAL A 527 1.34 16.56 17.08
CA VAL A 527 2.28 16.12 18.11
C VAL A 527 2.40 17.19 19.18
N GLN A 528 2.11 16.77 20.41
CA GLN A 528 2.24 17.54 21.64
C GLN A 528 1.39 18.82 21.67
N GLY A 529 0.12 18.71 21.27
CA GLY A 529 -0.89 19.76 21.41
C GLY A 529 -0.61 21.00 20.55
N GLY A 530 -0.20 20.77 19.30
CA GLY A 530 0.03 21.80 18.29
C GLY A 530 1.47 22.29 18.18
N GLN A 531 2.44 21.68 18.89
CA GLN A 531 3.86 22.00 18.65
C GLN A 531 4.27 21.66 17.22
N TYR A 532 3.75 20.54 16.68
CA TYR A 532 3.85 20.20 15.27
C TYR A 532 2.52 19.68 14.77
N TYR A 533 2.10 20.17 13.60
CA TYR A 533 0.84 19.78 12.97
C TYR A 533 1.05 19.55 11.48
N LEU A 534 0.81 18.33 11.01
CA LEU A 534 0.71 17.99 9.60
C LEU A 534 -0.76 17.90 9.22
N ARG A 535 -1.18 18.73 8.27
CA ARG A 535 -2.52 18.70 7.70
C ARG A 535 -2.53 17.85 6.43
N ASP A 536 -3.61 17.10 6.22
CA ASP A 536 -3.85 16.31 5.01
C ASP A 536 -2.66 15.37 4.68
N PHE A 537 -2.09 14.73 5.69
CA PHE A 537 -0.96 13.82 5.54
C PHE A 537 -1.39 12.56 4.78
N ASP A 538 -0.69 12.28 3.68
CA ASP A 538 -0.92 11.15 2.78
C ASP A 538 0.36 10.31 2.73
N ILE A 539 0.30 9.12 3.32
CA ILE A 539 1.46 8.22 3.46
C ILE A 539 1.98 7.81 2.09
N GLN A 540 1.10 7.41 1.16
CA GLN A 540 1.49 6.94 -0.17
C GLN A 540 2.19 8.05 -0.95
N LYS A 541 1.63 9.26 -0.92
CA LYS A 541 2.21 10.42 -1.61
C LYS A 541 3.60 10.75 -1.08
N GLU A 542 3.80 10.72 0.23
CA GLU A 542 5.07 11.06 0.88
C GLU A 542 6.13 9.96 0.71
N ALA A 543 5.73 8.69 0.77
CA ALA A 543 6.62 7.55 0.53
C ALA A 543 6.87 7.31 -0.97
N GLY A 544 6.05 7.90 -1.84
CA GLY A 544 6.10 7.79 -3.30
C GLY A 544 5.54 6.50 -3.87
N ASP A 545 4.96 5.62 -3.05
CA ASP A 545 4.20 4.42 -3.42
C ASP A 545 3.53 3.80 -2.18
N VAL A 546 2.70 2.78 -2.37
CA VAL A 546 2.20 1.92 -1.29
C VAL A 546 3.29 0.98 -0.78
N ASN A 547 3.11 0.44 0.43
CA ASN A 547 4.04 -0.51 1.07
C ASN A 547 5.47 0.03 1.22
N LYS A 548 5.66 1.33 1.04
CA LYS A 548 6.91 2.01 1.29
C LYS A 548 6.90 2.63 2.68
N VAL A 549 8.02 2.51 3.35
CA VAL A 549 8.23 3.05 4.69
C VAL A 549 8.57 4.53 4.61
N ILE A 550 7.94 5.32 5.47
CA ILE A 550 8.30 6.72 5.72
C ILE A 550 8.28 7.00 7.22
N THR A 551 9.29 7.72 7.70
CA THR A 551 9.39 8.16 9.09
C THR A 551 9.33 9.68 9.15
N LYS A 552 8.57 10.21 10.12
CA LYS A 552 8.54 11.65 10.42
C LYS A 552 9.09 11.90 11.81
N GLU A 553 10.05 12.80 11.90
CA GLU A 553 10.76 13.11 13.15
C GLU A 553 10.44 14.53 13.64
N TYR A 554 10.18 14.66 14.94
CA TYR A 554 9.83 15.91 15.59
C TYR A 554 10.57 16.07 16.92
N ASN A 555 11.12 17.26 17.17
CA ASN A 555 11.74 17.58 18.46
C ASN A 555 10.75 18.35 19.33
N VAL A 556 10.22 17.71 20.37
CA VAL A 556 9.15 18.25 21.24
C VAL A 556 9.65 18.49 22.66
N SER A 557 9.00 19.44 23.34
CA SER A 557 9.19 19.63 24.78
C SER A 557 8.11 18.86 25.54
N VAL A 558 8.55 17.94 26.39
CA VAL A 558 7.68 17.23 27.34
C VAL A 558 7.65 18.01 28.65
N THR A 559 6.45 18.45 29.02
CA THR A 559 6.14 19.11 30.30
C THR A 559 5.06 18.30 31.01
N ASN A 560 5.15 18.18 32.33
CA ASN A 560 4.22 17.38 33.15
C ASN A 560 4.28 15.86 32.88
N SER A 561 5.43 15.36 32.40
CA SER A 561 5.69 13.93 32.18
C SER A 561 4.73 13.24 31.21
N ARG A 562 4.14 13.99 30.27
CA ARG A 562 3.19 13.48 29.28
C ARG A 562 3.57 13.89 27.86
N LEU A 563 3.48 12.92 26.96
CA LEU A 563 3.54 13.11 25.52
C LEU A 563 2.17 12.77 24.91
N GLU A 564 1.71 13.57 23.96
CA GLU A 564 0.50 13.32 23.19
C GLU A 564 0.81 13.29 21.69
N ILE A 565 0.31 12.27 21.00
CA ILE A 565 0.35 12.15 19.55
C ILE A 565 -1.08 11.88 19.10
N HIS A 566 -1.69 12.79 18.34
CA HIS A 566 -3.06 12.67 17.87
C HIS A 566 -3.08 12.60 16.35
N LEU A 567 -3.58 11.49 15.82
CA LEU A 567 -3.87 11.29 14.41
C LEU A 567 -5.39 11.41 14.21
N TYR A 568 -5.83 12.24 13.27
CA TYR A 568 -7.22 12.63 13.15
C TYR A 568 -7.73 12.63 11.71
N TRP A 569 -8.85 11.95 11.45
CA TRP A 569 -9.50 11.96 10.14
C TRP A 569 -10.45 13.14 9.99
N THR A 570 -10.08 14.04 9.08
CA THR A 570 -10.86 15.23 8.76
C THR A 570 -11.99 14.98 7.78
N GLY A 571 -12.16 13.77 7.23
CA GLY A 571 -13.13 13.53 6.15
C GLY A 571 -12.51 13.60 4.75
N LYS A 572 -11.19 13.50 4.61
CA LYS A 572 -10.47 13.48 3.32
C LYS A 572 -9.94 12.08 3.01
N GLY A 573 -9.79 11.79 1.73
CA GLY A 573 -9.32 10.49 1.27
C GLY A 573 -10.46 9.51 1.01
N SER A 574 -10.14 8.46 0.25
CA SER A 574 -11.10 7.47 -0.24
C SER A 574 -11.70 6.65 0.90
N THR A 575 -13.02 6.53 0.92
CA THR A 575 -13.77 5.84 1.99
C THR A 575 -14.41 4.52 1.56
N TYR A 576 -14.37 4.18 0.28
CA TYR A 576 -15.09 3.03 -0.29
C TYR A 576 -14.20 2.11 -1.13
N ASN A 577 -13.60 2.62 -2.20
CA ASN A 577 -12.76 1.87 -3.13
C ASN A 577 -11.37 2.55 -3.21
N PRO A 578 -10.23 1.85 -3.07
CA PRO A 578 -10.03 0.39 -2.97
C PRO A 578 -10.16 -0.21 -1.58
N THR A 579 -10.37 0.60 -0.54
CA THR A 579 -10.55 0.09 0.82
C THR A 579 -11.66 0.84 1.55
N LYS A 580 -12.38 0.07 2.37
CA LYS A 580 -13.36 0.56 3.34
C LYS A 580 -12.71 1.11 4.62
N TYR A 581 -11.42 0.83 4.84
CA TYR A 581 -10.67 1.22 6.03
C TYR A 581 -9.93 2.54 5.80
N TYR A 582 -10.61 3.67 6.03
CA TYR A 582 -10.04 5.03 5.90
C TYR A 582 -9.44 5.55 7.23
N GLY A 583 -9.06 6.83 7.30
CA GLY A 583 -8.60 7.47 8.53
C GLY A 583 -7.14 7.15 8.92
N PRO A 584 -6.72 7.57 10.14
CA PRO A 584 -5.39 7.33 10.70
C PRO A 584 -4.83 5.92 10.50
N SER A 585 -3.54 5.85 10.20
CA SER A 585 -2.75 4.62 10.18
C SER A 585 -1.35 4.91 10.72
N ILE A 586 -0.81 4.06 11.59
CA ILE A 586 0.55 4.19 12.13
C ILE A 586 1.13 2.81 12.45
N SER A 587 2.41 2.60 12.11
CA SER A 587 3.11 1.32 12.27
C SER A 587 3.92 1.25 13.56
N ALA A 588 4.59 2.33 13.95
CA ALA A 588 5.34 2.38 15.20
C ALA A 588 5.58 3.81 15.70
N ILE A 589 5.91 3.94 16.98
CA ILE A 589 6.30 5.21 17.62
C ILE A 589 7.61 4.98 18.38
N SER A 590 8.58 5.86 18.14
CA SER A 590 9.85 5.89 18.88
C SER A 590 10.04 7.26 19.53
N VAL A 591 10.40 7.28 20.81
CA VAL A 591 10.60 8.49 21.59
C VAL A 591 11.87 8.34 22.41
N TYR A 592 12.79 9.30 22.31
CA TYR A 592 14.05 9.28 23.04
C TYR A 592 14.55 10.72 23.29
N PRO A 593 15.46 10.95 24.25
CA PRO A 593 15.90 12.29 24.62
C PRO A 593 16.76 12.90 23.51
N VAL A 594 16.62 14.20 23.27
CA VAL A 594 17.53 14.91 22.37
C VAL A 594 18.95 14.88 22.97
N PRO A 595 19.98 14.41 22.22
CA PRO A 595 21.35 14.40 22.71
C PRO A 595 21.80 15.80 23.15
N ARG A 596 22.24 15.94 24.40
CA ARG A 596 22.85 17.20 24.85
C ARG A 596 24.17 17.39 24.10
N PRO A 597 24.45 18.58 23.52
CA PRO A 597 25.79 18.88 23.02
C PRO A 597 26.79 18.74 24.18
N GLU A 598 27.86 17.96 23.98
CA GLU A 598 28.88 17.79 25.01
C GLU A 598 29.46 19.15 25.42
N PRO A 599 29.67 19.40 26.73
CA PRO A 599 30.28 20.65 27.18
C PRO A 599 31.73 20.71 26.67
N VAL A 600 31.99 21.61 25.73
CA VAL A 600 33.35 21.94 25.28
C VAL A 600 34.16 22.43 26.49
N PRO A 601 35.34 21.85 26.79
CA PRO A 601 36.19 22.31 27.88
C PRO A 601 36.63 23.76 27.63
N VAL A 602 36.26 24.67 28.54
CA VAL A 602 36.72 26.07 28.50
C VAL A 602 38.17 26.12 28.99
N PRO A 603 39.14 26.68 28.23
CA PRO A 603 40.51 26.86 28.70
C PRO A 603 40.59 28.00 29.76
N PRO A 604 41.58 27.97 30.69
CA PRO A 604 41.76 29.02 31.68
C PRO A 604 42.21 30.35 31.04
N PRO A 605 41.93 31.50 31.68
CA PRO A 605 42.12 32.81 31.07
C PRO A 605 43.60 33.23 31.05
N PRO A 606 44.09 33.90 29.98
CA PRO A 606 45.39 34.54 30.01
C PRO A 606 45.31 35.91 30.75
N PRO A 607 46.40 36.32 31.42
CA PRO A 607 46.47 37.61 32.10
C PRO A 607 46.56 38.75 31.08
N GLY A 608 45.92 39.88 31.42
CA GLY A 608 45.66 40.96 30.49
C GLY A 608 46.86 41.83 30.11
N LYS A 609 46.70 42.57 29.01
CA LYS A 609 46.53 44.03 29.02
C LYS A 609 46.51 44.58 27.58
N ASN A 610 45.49 45.40 27.34
CA ASN A 610 45.54 46.69 26.65
C ASN A 610 45.61 46.81 25.12
N LYS A 611 44.55 47.49 24.65
CA LYS A 611 44.48 48.58 23.66
C LYS A 611 44.41 48.20 22.18
N PHE A 612 43.22 48.45 21.63
CA PHE A 612 43.01 48.77 20.22
C PHE A 612 43.82 50.00 19.80
N PRO A 613 44.36 50.01 18.56
CA PRO A 613 43.96 51.09 17.65
C PRO A 613 43.78 50.66 16.18
N ARG A 614 42.64 51.09 15.64
CA ARG A 614 42.36 51.63 14.30
C ARG A 614 43.45 51.45 13.22
N SER A 615 43.28 50.43 12.36
CA SER A 615 43.55 50.52 10.91
C SER A 615 43.01 49.28 10.17
N ALA A 616 41.68 49.17 10.14
CA ALA A 616 41.01 48.54 9.01
C ALA A 616 41.01 49.53 7.83
N ILE A 617 40.80 49.02 6.62
CA ILE A 617 40.70 49.72 5.31
C ILE A 617 41.99 49.64 4.47
N ALA A 618 42.34 48.42 4.04
CA ALA A 618 43.19 48.20 2.85
C ALA A 618 43.03 46.78 2.25
N GLY A 619 42.53 45.80 3.02
CA GLY A 619 42.45 44.40 2.59
C GLY A 619 41.24 43.98 1.73
N ILE A 620 40.24 44.86 1.54
CA ILE A 620 38.96 44.47 0.91
C ILE A 620 39.02 44.54 -0.63
N VAL A 621 39.96 45.30 -1.21
CA VAL A 621 40.06 45.45 -2.67
C VAL A 621 40.94 44.37 -3.32
N GLY A 622 41.86 43.75 -2.55
CA GLY A 622 42.74 42.69 -3.07
C GLY A 622 42.09 41.30 -3.10
N SER A 623 41.14 41.01 -2.21
CA SER A 623 40.50 39.69 -2.10
C SER A 623 39.50 39.41 -3.22
N ALA A 624 38.81 40.44 -3.74
CA ALA A 624 37.84 40.29 -4.82
C ALA A 624 38.48 39.92 -6.17
N LEU A 625 39.68 40.42 -6.47
CA LEU A 625 40.39 40.10 -7.71
C LEU A 625 40.92 38.66 -7.71
N VAL A 626 41.39 38.18 -6.56
CA VAL A 626 41.88 36.79 -6.40
C VAL A 626 40.73 35.80 -6.46
N PHE A 627 39.57 36.14 -5.87
CA PHE A 627 38.37 35.30 -5.95
C PHE A 627 37.79 35.21 -7.38
N GLY A 628 37.81 36.32 -8.12
CA GLY A 628 37.38 36.33 -9.53
C GLY A 628 38.26 35.47 -10.44
N ILE A 629 39.58 35.50 -10.23
CA ILE A 629 40.54 34.66 -10.97
C ILE A 629 40.39 33.18 -10.58
N LEU A 630 40.14 32.87 -9.30
CA LEU A 630 39.89 31.49 -8.84
C LEU A 630 38.59 30.92 -9.39
N ILE A 631 37.52 31.72 -9.49
CA ILE A 631 36.26 31.27 -10.08
C ILE A 631 36.42 31.05 -11.58
N LEU A 632 37.12 31.93 -12.30
CA LEU A 632 37.40 31.73 -13.73
C LEU A 632 38.32 30.52 -13.98
N ALA A 633 39.31 30.29 -13.11
CA ALA A 633 40.17 29.11 -13.16
C ALA A 633 39.40 27.83 -12.81
N LEU A 634 38.47 27.85 -11.85
CA LEU A 634 37.59 26.73 -11.54
C LEU A 634 36.58 26.47 -12.66
N SER A 635 35.99 27.51 -13.25
CA SER A 635 35.09 27.36 -14.39
C SER A 635 35.83 26.82 -15.61
N TRP A 636 37.07 27.28 -15.87
CA TRP A 636 37.90 26.73 -16.95
C TRP A 636 38.38 25.31 -16.65
N ALA A 637 38.73 24.99 -15.39
CA ALA A 637 39.10 23.64 -14.95
C ALA A 637 37.90 22.69 -14.98
N LEU A 638 36.69 23.12 -14.61
CA LEU A 638 35.47 22.33 -14.68
C LEU A 638 35.03 22.12 -16.13
N VAL A 639 35.18 23.12 -17.02
CA VAL A 639 34.97 22.94 -18.46
C VAL A 639 36.02 21.99 -19.05
N ARG A 640 37.28 22.05 -18.59
CA ARG A 640 38.36 21.15 -19.03
C ARG A 640 38.24 19.74 -18.46
N ILE A 641 37.66 19.56 -17.26
CA ILE A 641 37.31 18.27 -16.64
C ILE A 641 36.08 17.69 -17.33
N ARG A 642 35.08 18.51 -17.67
CA ARG A 642 33.89 18.11 -18.43
C ARG A 642 34.24 17.75 -19.88
N HIS A 643 35.29 18.35 -20.46
CA HIS A 643 35.88 17.93 -21.74
C HIS A 643 36.87 16.76 -21.64
N ARG A 644 37.39 16.43 -20.45
CA ARG A 644 38.32 15.28 -20.22
C ARG A 644 37.64 14.02 -19.69
N LYS A 645 36.42 14.10 -19.16
CA LYS A 645 35.62 12.92 -18.73
C LYS A 645 34.82 12.23 -19.87
N LEU A 646 35.21 12.44 -21.13
CA LEU A 646 34.60 11.76 -22.28
C LEU A 646 35.61 11.12 -23.25
N LYS A 647 36.87 10.95 -22.83
CA LYS A 647 37.83 10.09 -23.53
C LYS A 647 38.74 9.40 -22.51
N GLY A 648 38.65 8.07 -22.46
CA GLY A 648 39.63 7.24 -21.77
C GLY A 648 39.05 6.40 -20.64
N LEU A 649 38.17 5.45 -20.96
CA LEU A 649 38.13 4.16 -20.27
C LEU A 649 37.84 3.09 -21.33
N GLU A 650 38.89 2.70 -22.05
CA GLU A 650 38.85 1.48 -22.87
C GLU A 650 38.85 0.28 -21.91
N LEU A 651 37.66 -0.20 -21.57
CA LEU A 651 37.47 -1.59 -21.18
C LEU A 651 36.96 -2.36 -22.41
N HIS A 652 37.79 -3.22 -22.98
CA HIS A 652 37.35 -4.31 -23.84
C HIS A 652 37.44 -5.61 -23.02
N PRO A 653 36.37 -6.43 -23.00
CA PRO A 653 36.07 -7.26 -24.15
C PRO A 653 34.57 -7.33 -24.49
N GLY A 654 34.21 -6.80 -25.65
CA GLY A 654 32.89 -6.90 -26.24
C GLY A 654 32.85 -6.01 -27.47
N VAL A 655 32.26 -6.46 -28.57
CA VAL A 655 32.18 -5.66 -29.80
C VAL A 655 31.44 -4.35 -29.48
N VAL A 656 32.05 -3.20 -29.79
CA VAL A 656 31.32 -1.93 -29.71
C VAL A 656 30.51 -1.80 -30.98
N PHE A 657 29.19 -1.70 -30.84
CA PHE A 657 28.28 -1.60 -31.97
C PHE A 657 27.91 -0.13 -32.25
N ASP A 658 27.85 0.22 -33.53
CA ASP A 658 27.36 1.54 -33.96
C ASP A 658 25.87 1.69 -33.62
N TYR A 659 25.47 2.80 -33.01
CA TYR A 659 24.06 3.02 -32.63
C TYR A 659 23.12 2.97 -33.83
N LYS A 660 23.56 3.50 -34.98
CA LYS A 660 22.77 3.47 -36.23
C LYS A 660 22.49 2.04 -36.69
N LYS A 661 23.46 1.13 -36.53
CA LYS A 661 23.28 -0.28 -36.90
C LYS A 661 22.32 -0.97 -35.95
N LEU A 662 22.45 -0.77 -34.63
CA LEU A 662 21.53 -1.33 -33.66
C LEU A 662 20.11 -0.77 -33.81
N LYS A 663 19.97 0.53 -34.06
CA LYS A 663 18.68 1.16 -34.34
C LYS A 663 18.04 0.61 -35.61
N ALA A 664 18.81 0.30 -36.66
CA ALA A 664 18.28 -0.36 -37.85
C ALA A 664 17.89 -1.83 -37.54
N ALA A 665 18.76 -2.55 -36.82
CA ALA A 665 18.55 -3.94 -36.43
C ALA A 665 17.28 -4.17 -35.58
N THR A 666 16.89 -3.18 -34.76
CA THR A 666 15.69 -3.23 -33.90
C THR A 666 14.48 -2.52 -34.52
N ASN A 667 14.52 -2.15 -35.80
CA ASN A 667 13.49 -1.35 -36.48
C ASN A 667 13.12 -0.06 -35.69
N GLY A 668 14.12 0.71 -35.31
CA GLY A 668 13.94 1.96 -34.58
C GLY A 668 13.55 1.79 -33.10
N PHE A 669 13.76 0.61 -32.51
CA PHE A 669 13.24 0.24 -31.19
C PHE A 669 11.70 0.30 -31.13
N ALA A 670 11.05 -0.16 -32.22
CA ALA A 670 9.60 -0.23 -32.32
C ALA A 670 8.98 -1.05 -31.17
N PRO A 671 7.78 -0.68 -30.68
CA PRO A 671 7.08 -1.43 -29.64
C PRO A 671 6.91 -2.92 -29.96
N ASP A 672 6.64 -3.28 -31.23
CA ASP A 672 6.46 -4.67 -31.68
C ASP A 672 7.71 -5.55 -31.52
N ASN A 673 8.89 -4.91 -31.39
CA ASN A 673 10.15 -5.60 -31.15
C ASN A 673 10.53 -5.64 -29.66
N LYS A 674 9.73 -5.03 -28.78
CA LYS A 674 9.98 -5.07 -27.33
C LYS A 674 9.65 -6.47 -26.80
N ILE A 675 10.52 -6.99 -25.93
CA ILE A 675 10.35 -8.29 -25.27
C ILE A 675 9.61 -8.05 -23.96
N ASP A 676 8.39 -8.56 -23.86
CA ASP A 676 7.54 -8.38 -22.69
C ASP A 676 8.11 -9.06 -21.44
N GLY A 677 7.93 -8.41 -20.28
CA GLY A 677 8.28 -8.95 -18.96
C GLY A 677 9.77 -8.96 -18.56
N VAL A 678 10.67 -8.40 -19.40
CA VAL A 678 12.14 -8.37 -19.14
C VAL A 678 12.71 -6.94 -19.09
N GLY A 679 11.84 -5.91 -19.05
CA GLY A 679 12.22 -4.49 -19.04
C GLY A 679 12.35 -3.88 -20.44
N ASN A 680 13.20 -2.86 -20.61
CA ASN A 680 13.43 -2.21 -21.92
C ASN A 680 14.41 -3.03 -22.78
N VAL A 681 13.98 -4.22 -23.20
CA VAL A 681 14.76 -5.12 -24.07
C VAL A 681 14.07 -5.27 -25.41
N TYR A 682 14.83 -5.17 -26.49
CA TYR A 682 14.30 -5.22 -27.86
C TYR A 682 14.95 -6.34 -28.66
N LYS A 683 14.15 -7.12 -29.38
CA LYS A 683 14.60 -8.08 -30.38
C LYS A 683 15.10 -7.33 -31.62
N GLY A 684 16.19 -7.81 -32.20
CA GLY A 684 16.69 -7.32 -33.48
C GLY A 684 17.47 -8.39 -34.22
N GLU A 685 17.87 -8.06 -35.45
CA GLU A 685 18.69 -8.92 -36.29
C GLU A 685 19.90 -8.14 -36.79
N LEU A 686 21.10 -8.67 -36.54
CA LEU A 686 22.36 -8.06 -36.95
C LEU A 686 23.19 -9.11 -37.71
N ASP A 687 23.49 -8.84 -38.97
CA ASP A 687 24.25 -9.72 -39.87
C ASP A 687 23.72 -11.18 -39.89
N GLY A 688 22.40 -11.35 -39.88
CA GLY A 688 21.72 -12.66 -39.86
C GLY A 688 21.66 -13.34 -38.50
N ILE A 689 22.14 -12.69 -37.43
CA ILE A 689 22.12 -13.20 -36.06
C ILE A 689 21.01 -12.47 -35.27
N GLN A 690 20.11 -13.23 -34.66
CA GLN A 690 19.12 -12.66 -33.75
C GLN A 690 19.78 -12.20 -32.44
N ILE A 691 19.51 -10.96 -32.07
CA ILE A 691 20.07 -10.29 -30.89
C ILE A 691 18.96 -9.74 -29.99
N ALA A 692 19.28 -9.61 -28.70
CA ALA A 692 18.48 -8.91 -27.70
C ALA A 692 19.25 -7.67 -27.23
N VAL A 693 18.66 -6.49 -27.40
CA VAL A 693 19.28 -5.20 -27.07
C VAL A 693 18.59 -4.64 -25.83
N LYS A 694 19.28 -4.66 -24.69
CA LYS A 694 18.81 -4.05 -23.43
C LYS A 694 19.19 -2.57 -23.42
N GLN A 695 18.20 -1.69 -23.33
CA GLN A 695 18.39 -0.25 -23.25
C GLN A 695 18.31 0.23 -21.80
N LEU A 696 19.40 0.84 -21.34
CA LEU A 696 19.55 1.39 -20.00
C LEU A 696 19.47 2.91 -20.03
N SER A 697 19.05 3.50 -18.91
CA SER A 697 18.95 4.96 -18.79
C SER A 697 20.33 5.60 -18.69
N ALA A 698 20.72 6.35 -19.72
CA ALA A 698 21.96 7.13 -19.70
C ALA A 698 21.88 8.39 -18.81
N LYS A 699 20.69 8.73 -18.29
CA LYS A 699 20.44 9.91 -17.45
C LYS A 699 20.48 9.61 -15.95
N SER A 700 20.45 8.34 -15.54
CA SER A 700 20.49 7.94 -14.14
C SER A 700 21.85 7.34 -13.76
N GLU A 701 22.31 7.62 -12.54
CA GLU A 701 23.52 7.00 -11.98
C GLU A 701 23.36 5.48 -11.87
N GLU A 702 22.16 5.00 -11.56
CA GLU A 702 21.79 3.59 -11.53
C GLU A 702 21.95 2.90 -12.90
N GLY A 703 21.46 3.51 -13.98
CA GLY A 703 21.58 2.93 -15.33
C GLY A 703 23.02 2.89 -15.83
N ALA A 704 23.84 3.88 -15.45
CA ALA A 704 25.28 3.88 -15.71
C ALA A 704 26.01 2.80 -14.90
N HIS A 705 25.63 2.61 -13.63
CA HIS A 705 26.19 1.56 -12.78
C HIS A 705 25.86 0.16 -13.31
N GLU A 706 24.58 -0.10 -13.62
CA GLU A 706 24.11 -1.37 -14.17
C GLU A 706 24.86 -1.75 -15.46
N PHE A 707 25.08 -0.75 -16.33
CA PHE A 707 25.82 -0.92 -17.58
C PHE A 707 27.28 -1.35 -17.32
N VAL A 708 27.98 -0.66 -16.42
CA VAL A 708 29.38 -0.96 -16.08
C VAL A 708 29.50 -2.30 -15.38
N THR A 709 28.63 -2.60 -14.42
CA THR A 709 28.62 -3.85 -13.66
C THR A 709 28.35 -5.05 -14.57
N ALA A 710 27.37 -4.94 -15.48
CA ALA A 710 27.07 -6.03 -16.42
C ALA A 710 28.26 -6.31 -17.36
N ILE A 711 28.89 -5.28 -17.92
CA ILE A 711 30.10 -5.43 -18.76
C ILE A 711 31.23 -6.04 -17.93
N GLY A 712 31.49 -5.52 -16.73
CA GLY A 712 32.56 -6.00 -15.86
C GLY A 712 32.40 -7.44 -15.40
N THR A 713 31.15 -7.89 -15.19
CA THR A 713 30.84 -9.22 -14.65
C THR A 713 30.84 -10.30 -15.72
N ILE A 714 30.12 -10.10 -16.82
CA ILE A 714 29.84 -11.17 -17.79
C ILE A 714 30.81 -11.22 -18.96
N SER A 715 31.56 -10.13 -19.23
CA SER A 715 32.54 -10.11 -20.33
C SER A 715 33.70 -11.08 -20.11
N ALA A 716 33.99 -11.42 -18.86
CA ALA A 716 35.06 -12.34 -18.46
C ALA A 716 34.61 -13.80 -18.28
N LEU A 717 33.30 -14.10 -18.37
CA LEU A 717 32.73 -15.41 -18.03
C LEU A 717 31.96 -16.01 -19.21
N LYS A 718 32.42 -17.17 -19.71
CA LYS A 718 31.72 -17.94 -20.76
C LYS A 718 31.34 -19.31 -20.19
N HIS A 719 30.04 -19.58 -20.12
CA HIS A 719 29.53 -20.85 -19.63
C HIS A 719 28.22 -21.22 -20.35
N PRO A 720 27.95 -22.52 -20.62
CA PRO A 720 26.71 -22.96 -21.27
C PRO A 720 25.43 -22.53 -20.57
N ASN A 721 25.46 -22.24 -19.27
CA ASN A 721 24.29 -21.81 -18.50
C ASN A 721 24.23 -20.31 -18.14
N LEU A 722 25.09 -19.48 -18.75
CA LEU A 722 25.05 -18.02 -18.59
C LEU A 722 24.69 -17.37 -19.93
N ALA A 723 23.92 -16.28 -19.90
CA ALA A 723 23.65 -15.47 -21.08
C ALA A 723 24.97 -14.93 -21.65
N THR A 724 25.07 -14.81 -22.97
CA THR A 724 26.31 -14.35 -23.60
C THR A 724 26.15 -12.90 -24.04
N LEU A 725 26.92 -12.00 -23.42
CA LEU A 725 27.05 -10.61 -23.87
C LEU A 725 27.91 -10.58 -25.14
N MET A 726 27.34 -10.09 -26.23
CA MET A 726 28.01 -9.95 -27.52
C MET A 726 28.76 -8.63 -27.62
N GLY A 727 28.23 -7.58 -26.98
CA GLY A 727 28.82 -6.26 -27.05
C GLY A 727 27.98 -5.17 -26.41
N SER A 728 28.35 -3.92 -26.65
CA SER A 728 27.68 -2.75 -26.08
C SER A 728 27.70 -1.54 -27.03
N CYS A 729 26.90 -0.53 -26.74
CA CYS A 729 26.91 0.76 -27.45
C CYS A 729 26.71 1.90 -26.45
N THR A 730 27.57 2.91 -26.54
CA THR A 730 27.52 4.15 -25.72
C THR A 730 27.33 5.43 -26.56
N GLU A 731 27.10 5.28 -27.87
CA GLU A 731 26.97 6.42 -28.79
C GLU A 731 25.66 7.20 -28.58
N GLN A 732 25.68 8.49 -28.92
CA GLN A 732 24.51 9.39 -28.84
C GLN A 732 23.84 9.44 -27.46
N ASN A 733 24.62 9.27 -26.39
CA ASN A 733 24.14 9.28 -25.00
C ASN A 733 23.09 8.18 -24.74
N GLN A 734 23.27 7.01 -25.36
CA GLN A 734 22.50 5.79 -25.12
C GLN A 734 23.40 4.75 -24.44
N LEU A 735 22.88 3.98 -23.49
CA LEU A 735 23.59 2.85 -22.88
C LEU A 735 22.89 1.56 -23.30
N LEU A 736 23.47 0.81 -24.24
CA LEU A 736 22.88 -0.41 -24.79
C LEU A 736 23.78 -1.62 -24.56
N LEU A 737 23.20 -2.71 -24.04
CA LEU A 737 23.86 -4.01 -23.92
C LEU A 737 23.26 -4.97 -24.95
N VAL A 738 24.13 -5.67 -25.69
CA VAL A 738 23.71 -6.58 -26.77
C VAL A 738 24.01 -8.01 -26.37
N TYR A 739 22.96 -8.82 -26.26
CA TYR A 739 23.01 -10.24 -25.95
C TYR A 739 22.58 -11.08 -27.15
N LYS A 740 22.99 -12.36 -27.17
CA LYS A 740 22.38 -13.34 -28.09
C LYS A 740 20.91 -13.52 -27.72
N TYR A 741 20.00 -13.43 -28.70
CA TYR A 741 18.57 -13.64 -28.47
C TYR A 741 18.27 -15.10 -28.10
N MET A 742 17.29 -15.30 -27.21
CA MET A 742 16.78 -16.62 -26.79
C MET A 742 15.34 -16.75 -27.27
N GLU A 743 15.03 -17.82 -28.01
CA GLU A 743 13.72 -18.02 -28.67
C GLU A 743 12.59 -18.38 -27.69
N LYS A 744 12.89 -19.01 -26.54
CA LYS A 744 11.89 -19.32 -25.51
C LYS A 744 11.91 -18.25 -24.41
N VAL A 745 10.73 -17.94 -23.88
CA VAL A 745 10.49 -16.90 -22.88
C VAL A 745 11.18 -17.25 -21.54
N SER A 746 11.28 -16.29 -20.62
CA SER A 746 11.74 -16.50 -19.24
C SER A 746 11.03 -17.67 -18.53
N LEU A 747 11.69 -18.29 -17.55
CA LEU A 747 11.13 -19.35 -16.71
C LEU A 747 9.79 -18.95 -16.07
N GLN A 748 9.64 -17.67 -15.68
CA GLN A 748 8.38 -17.10 -15.18
C GLN A 748 7.21 -17.37 -16.15
N HIS A 749 7.37 -17.01 -17.42
CA HIS A 749 6.33 -17.19 -18.44
C HIS A 749 6.14 -18.67 -18.78
N ALA A 750 7.20 -19.48 -18.77
CA ALA A 750 7.12 -20.90 -19.05
C ALA A 750 6.31 -21.66 -17.99
N LEU A 751 6.40 -21.27 -16.72
CA LEU A 751 5.68 -21.91 -15.60
C LEU A 751 4.33 -21.24 -15.28
N PHE A 752 4.28 -19.91 -15.30
CA PHE A 752 3.20 -19.10 -14.73
C PHE A 752 2.57 -18.10 -15.73
N GLY A 753 2.98 -18.13 -17.00
CA GLY A 753 2.43 -17.27 -18.04
C GLY A 753 0.99 -17.62 -18.41
N PRO A 754 0.32 -16.75 -19.21
CA PRO A 754 -0.99 -17.05 -19.79
C PRO A 754 -0.95 -18.32 -20.64
N ALA A 755 -2.12 -18.93 -20.90
CA ALA A 755 -2.22 -20.27 -21.49
C ALA A 755 -1.44 -20.44 -22.81
N GLU A 756 -1.27 -19.37 -23.58
CA GLU A 756 -0.51 -19.36 -24.85
C GLU A 756 1.02 -19.38 -24.65
N ALA A 757 1.51 -18.99 -23.46
CA ALA A 757 2.92 -18.92 -23.11
C ALA A 757 3.36 -20.00 -22.09
N LYS A 758 2.42 -20.58 -21.35
CA LYS A 758 2.67 -21.69 -20.40
C LYS A 758 3.14 -22.92 -21.18
N LEU A 759 4.31 -23.46 -20.81
CA LEU A 759 4.85 -24.66 -21.43
C LEU A 759 4.52 -25.88 -20.55
N GLU A 760 4.08 -26.97 -21.16
CA GLU A 760 3.95 -28.26 -20.47
C GLU A 760 5.34 -28.85 -20.19
N LEU A 761 5.97 -28.41 -19.09
CA LEU A 761 7.29 -28.88 -18.68
C LEU A 761 7.15 -30.23 -17.96
N ASN A 762 7.56 -31.30 -18.62
CA ASN A 762 7.67 -32.62 -18.00
C ASN A 762 8.75 -32.66 -16.91
N TRP A 763 8.73 -33.72 -16.08
CA TRP A 763 9.65 -33.86 -14.95
C TRP A 763 11.14 -33.78 -15.34
N GLU A 764 11.54 -34.45 -16.41
CA GLU A 764 12.94 -34.46 -16.88
C GLU A 764 13.40 -33.04 -17.25
N THR A 765 12.53 -32.25 -17.87
CA THR A 765 12.82 -30.85 -18.23
C THR A 765 12.92 -29.97 -16.98
N ARG A 766 12.05 -30.15 -15.98
CA ARG A 766 12.10 -29.44 -14.70
C ARG A 766 13.40 -29.73 -13.94
N ALA A 767 13.78 -31.00 -13.84
CA ALA A 767 15.05 -31.42 -13.22
C ALA A 767 16.26 -30.84 -13.98
N LYS A 768 16.23 -30.87 -15.33
CA LYS A 768 17.27 -30.28 -16.19
C LYS A 768 17.39 -28.76 -15.98
N ILE A 769 16.28 -28.05 -15.79
CA ILE A 769 16.27 -26.60 -15.51
C ILE A 769 16.96 -26.33 -14.17
N CYS A 770 16.55 -26.99 -13.08
CA CYS A 770 17.18 -26.80 -11.77
C CYS A 770 18.68 -27.12 -11.80
N LEU A 771 19.08 -28.20 -12.47
CA LEU A 771 20.50 -28.54 -12.65
C LEU A 771 21.24 -27.46 -13.47
N GLY A 772 20.63 -26.92 -14.51
CA GLY A 772 21.18 -25.86 -15.34
C GLY A 772 21.41 -24.55 -14.58
N VAL A 773 20.44 -24.13 -13.75
CA VAL A 773 20.60 -22.97 -12.86
C VAL A 773 21.74 -23.22 -11.87
N ALA A 774 21.77 -24.42 -11.26
CA ALA A 774 22.81 -24.76 -10.28
C ALA A 774 24.22 -24.72 -10.88
N LYS A 775 24.41 -25.26 -12.09
CA LYS A 775 25.69 -25.20 -12.82
C LYS A 775 26.09 -23.77 -13.20
N GLY A 776 25.12 -22.95 -13.60
CA GLY A 776 25.36 -21.53 -13.89
C GLY A 776 25.88 -20.78 -12.66
N LEU A 777 25.21 -20.94 -11.51
CA LEU A 777 25.62 -20.29 -10.26
C LEU A 777 26.95 -20.83 -9.71
N ALA A 778 27.17 -22.16 -9.77
CA ALA A 778 28.44 -22.75 -9.39
C ALA A 778 29.61 -22.15 -10.19
N CYS A 779 29.44 -21.97 -11.50
CA CYS A 779 30.44 -21.32 -12.35
C CYS A 779 30.75 -19.87 -11.91
N LEU A 780 29.74 -19.11 -11.46
CA LEU A 780 29.95 -17.73 -10.98
C LEU A 780 30.72 -17.72 -9.66
N HIS A 781 30.29 -18.55 -8.71
CA HIS A 781 30.83 -18.63 -7.36
C HIS A 781 32.27 -19.18 -7.34
N GLU A 782 32.59 -20.10 -8.25
CA GLU A 782 33.92 -20.72 -8.37
C GLU A 782 34.85 -19.95 -9.33
N SER A 783 34.35 -18.91 -9.99
CA SER A 783 35.20 -18.08 -10.85
C SER A 783 36.31 -17.41 -10.04
N LYS A 784 37.40 -17.02 -10.72
CA LYS A 784 38.51 -16.27 -10.09
C LYS A 784 38.07 -14.96 -9.42
N LEU A 785 36.92 -14.42 -9.84
CA LEU A 785 36.35 -13.18 -9.34
C LEU A 785 35.26 -13.41 -8.27
N GLN A 786 34.91 -14.67 -7.98
CA GLN A 786 33.87 -15.08 -7.03
C GLN A 786 32.62 -14.20 -7.11
N VAL A 787 31.99 -14.24 -8.28
CA VAL A 787 30.84 -13.39 -8.59
C VAL A 787 29.60 -13.88 -7.86
N ILE A 788 28.93 -12.98 -7.15
CA ILE A 788 27.59 -13.18 -6.57
C ILE A 788 26.59 -12.48 -7.50
N HIS A 789 25.57 -13.19 -7.96
CA HIS A 789 24.62 -12.67 -8.94
C HIS A 789 23.67 -11.62 -8.35
N CYS A 790 23.20 -11.85 -7.12
CA CYS A 790 22.37 -10.96 -6.30
C CYS A 790 20.91 -10.72 -6.79
N ASN A 791 20.57 -11.09 -8.03
CA ASN A 791 19.23 -10.88 -8.61
C ASN A 791 18.69 -12.14 -9.30
N ILE A 792 18.74 -13.29 -8.62
CA ILE A 792 18.26 -14.58 -9.15
C ILE A 792 16.76 -14.73 -8.91
N LYS A 793 16.00 -14.84 -9.99
CA LYS A 793 14.53 -14.97 -10.00
C LYS A 793 14.04 -15.54 -11.35
N PRO A 794 12.83 -16.10 -11.46
CA PRO A 794 12.35 -16.75 -12.68
C PRO A 794 12.35 -15.86 -13.94
N THR A 795 12.16 -14.55 -13.81
CA THR A 795 12.23 -13.60 -14.94
C THR A 795 13.65 -13.45 -15.52
N ASN A 796 14.68 -13.72 -14.73
CA ASN A 796 16.08 -13.63 -15.12
C ASN A 796 16.69 -14.97 -15.57
N ILE A 797 15.91 -16.06 -15.50
CA ILE A 797 16.27 -17.38 -16.00
C ILE A 797 15.65 -17.56 -17.39
N LEU A 798 16.45 -17.47 -18.45
CA LEU A 798 15.99 -17.64 -19.82
C LEU A 798 16.15 -19.08 -20.27
N LEU A 799 15.27 -19.54 -21.17
CA LEU A 799 15.32 -20.87 -21.76
C LEU A 799 15.63 -20.75 -23.25
N ASP A 800 16.53 -21.58 -23.78
CA ASP A 800 16.71 -21.71 -25.22
C ASP A 800 15.77 -22.77 -25.82
N LYS A 801 15.83 -22.95 -27.14
CA LYS A 801 14.99 -23.92 -27.87
C LYS A 801 15.07 -25.36 -27.31
N ASP A 802 16.19 -25.73 -26.68
CA ASP A 802 16.44 -27.06 -26.12
C ASP A 802 16.13 -27.13 -24.60
N PHE A 803 15.42 -26.11 -24.08
CA PHE A 803 15.14 -25.89 -22.65
C PHE A 803 16.42 -25.79 -21.80
N THR A 804 17.52 -25.36 -22.40
CA THR A 804 18.76 -25.11 -21.66
C THR A 804 18.67 -23.74 -21.00
N VAL A 805 18.97 -23.72 -19.70
CA VAL A 805 18.96 -22.50 -18.89
C VAL A 805 20.08 -21.56 -19.28
N LYS A 806 19.77 -20.26 -19.31
CA LYS A 806 20.70 -19.13 -19.42
C LYS A 806 20.38 -18.10 -18.34
N ILE A 807 21.24 -17.99 -17.32
CA ILE A 807 21.12 -16.93 -16.30
C ILE A 807 21.48 -15.58 -16.93
N SER A 808 20.63 -14.59 -16.72
CA SER A 808 20.74 -13.25 -17.30
C SER A 808 20.62 -12.16 -16.23
N ASP A 809 20.86 -10.91 -16.64
CA ASP A 809 20.68 -9.71 -15.80
C ASP A 809 21.71 -9.53 -14.65
N PHE A 810 22.97 -9.34 -15.04
CA PHE A 810 24.13 -9.16 -14.15
C PHE A 810 24.33 -7.71 -13.67
N GLY A 811 23.31 -6.86 -13.81
CA GLY A 811 23.39 -5.44 -13.49
C GLY A 811 23.67 -5.12 -12.03
N TYR A 812 23.40 -6.07 -11.14
CA TYR A 812 23.53 -5.96 -9.68
C TYR A 812 24.57 -6.92 -9.08
N SER A 813 25.34 -7.60 -9.93
CA SER A 813 26.31 -8.59 -9.47
C SER A 813 27.46 -7.96 -8.69
N GLN A 814 27.99 -8.69 -7.72
CA GLN A 814 29.07 -8.25 -6.84
C GLN A 814 30.24 -9.22 -6.84
N PHE A 815 31.44 -8.72 -6.56
CA PHE A 815 32.65 -9.54 -6.44
C PHE A 815 32.96 -9.80 -4.96
N HIS A 816 33.14 -11.06 -4.59
CA HIS A 816 33.50 -11.41 -3.22
C HIS A 816 35.03 -11.32 -3.03
N ASP A 817 35.53 -10.37 -2.22
CA ASP A 817 36.96 -10.27 -1.91
C ASP A 817 37.31 -11.14 -0.69
N SER A 818 37.87 -12.33 -0.96
CA SER A 818 38.21 -13.33 0.05
C SER A 818 39.41 -12.93 0.95
N ARG A 819 40.03 -11.76 0.74
CA ARG A 819 41.22 -11.31 1.48
C ARG A 819 40.95 -10.66 2.85
N HIS A 820 39.69 -10.57 3.28
CA HIS A 820 39.31 -9.90 4.53
C HIS A 820 38.65 -10.79 5.60
N VAL A 821 38.65 -12.13 5.47
CA VAL A 821 37.90 -13.04 6.37
C VAL A 821 38.76 -14.10 7.08
N ASP A 822 40.09 -14.00 7.09
CA ASP A 822 40.95 -14.86 7.93
C ASP A 822 41.07 -14.35 9.39
N ALA A 823 39.98 -13.89 9.98
CA ALA A 823 39.86 -13.68 11.42
C ALA A 823 38.72 -14.54 11.97
N GLN A 824 39.03 -15.80 12.26
CA GLN A 824 38.16 -16.67 13.05
C GLN A 824 37.87 -16.04 14.42
N PRO A 825 36.61 -15.98 14.89
CA PRO A 825 36.35 -15.80 16.31
C PRO A 825 36.55 -17.14 17.02
N ASN A 826 37.65 -17.24 17.75
CA ASN A 826 37.94 -18.36 18.64
C ASN A 826 36.87 -18.49 19.74
N LYS A 827 36.42 -19.72 19.95
CA LYS A 827 35.53 -20.13 21.04
C LYS A 827 36.19 -19.96 22.41
N GLY A 828 35.51 -19.22 23.29
CA GLY A 828 35.47 -19.44 24.74
C GLY A 828 36.66 -18.97 25.59
N LYS A 829 36.43 -17.98 26.46
CA LYS A 829 36.68 -18.03 27.92
C LYS A 829 36.34 -16.70 28.59
N THR A 830 35.85 -16.83 29.81
CA THR A 830 35.45 -15.82 30.79
C THR A 830 36.64 -15.09 31.44
N ALA A 831 36.32 -13.93 32.04
CA ALA A 831 36.96 -13.25 33.18
C ALA A 831 38.03 -12.14 32.95
N LEU A 832 37.65 -10.93 33.42
CA LEU A 832 38.36 -10.04 34.37
C LEU A 832 39.75 -9.46 34.02
N GLY A 833 39.85 -8.12 34.05
CA GLY A 833 41.00 -7.40 34.63
C GLY A 833 41.95 -6.59 33.73
N SER A 834 41.92 -5.25 33.93
CA SER A 834 43.04 -4.28 34.04
C SER A 834 44.08 -4.02 32.91
N HIS A 835 44.19 -2.71 32.63
CA HIS A 835 45.38 -1.85 32.41
C HIS A 835 46.42 -2.06 31.28
N ASP A 836 46.56 -0.95 30.54
CA ASP A 836 47.77 -0.27 30.05
C ASP A 836 48.62 -0.79 28.87
N SER A 837 48.77 0.15 27.93
CA SER A 837 50.01 0.66 27.32
C SER A 837 50.43 0.27 25.88
N GLN A 838 50.41 1.32 25.04
CA GLN A 838 51.45 1.79 24.11
C GLN A 838 51.59 1.23 22.66
N HIS A 839 51.19 2.11 21.73
CA HIS A 839 51.84 2.56 20.47
C HIS A 839 52.85 1.66 19.74
N VAL A 840 52.63 1.43 18.43
CA VAL A 840 53.52 1.83 17.30
C VAL A 840 52.70 1.99 16.00
N ASP A 841 52.96 3.07 15.27
CA ASP A 841 52.31 3.52 14.02
C ASP A 841 52.60 2.68 12.75
N ALA A 842 51.59 2.54 11.88
CA ALA A 842 51.72 2.39 10.42
C ALA A 842 50.47 2.96 9.72
N PRO A 843 50.59 3.51 8.49
CA PRO A 843 49.84 4.69 8.08
C PRO A 843 48.40 4.41 7.62
N LEU A 844 47.46 5.15 8.24
CA LEU A 844 46.08 5.32 7.81
C LEU A 844 46.01 5.95 6.42
N VAL A 845 45.64 5.16 5.41
CA VAL A 845 44.95 5.69 4.23
C VAL A 845 43.59 6.18 4.69
N LYS A 846 43.53 7.44 5.10
CA LYS A 846 42.30 8.21 5.17
C LYS A 846 41.89 8.58 3.75
N ASP A 847 41.17 7.68 3.10
CA ASP A 847 40.24 8.00 2.01
C ASP A 847 39.01 7.09 2.16
N LYS A 848 38.24 7.33 3.23
CA LYS A 848 36.79 7.06 3.21
C LYS A 848 36.11 8.31 2.65
N THR A 849 36.40 8.64 1.39
CA THR A 849 35.48 9.44 0.60
C THR A 849 34.24 8.59 0.34
N ALA A 850 33.08 9.16 0.63
CA ALA A 850 31.74 8.64 0.39
C ALA A 850 31.66 7.68 -0.81
N LEU A 851 31.63 6.37 -0.52
CA LEU A 851 31.05 5.41 -1.45
C LEU A 851 29.54 5.60 -1.31
N GLY A 852 28.95 6.35 -2.25
CA GLY A 852 27.50 6.40 -2.40
C GLY A 852 26.95 4.98 -2.40
N SER A 853 25.82 4.79 -1.73
CA SER A 853 25.12 3.49 -1.67
C SER A 853 25.07 2.86 -3.07
N LEU A 854 25.74 1.72 -3.24
CA LEU A 854 25.64 0.91 -4.45
C LEU A 854 24.15 0.63 -4.74
N PRO A 855 23.68 0.77 -5.99
CA PRO A 855 22.31 0.44 -6.34
C PRO A 855 21.97 -1.00 -5.93
N LYS A 856 20.91 -1.19 -5.14
CA LYS A 856 20.44 -2.51 -4.74
C LYS A 856 19.29 -2.96 -5.66
N PRO A 857 19.20 -4.24 -6.03
CA PRO A 857 18.08 -4.75 -6.81
C PRO A 857 16.77 -4.53 -6.03
N LYS A 858 15.66 -4.33 -6.76
CA LYS A 858 14.31 -4.25 -6.17
C LYS A 858 14.05 -5.49 -5.32
N ILE A 859 13.62 -5.31 -4.06
CA ILE A 859 13.35 -6.41 -3.14
C ILE A 859 12.32 -7.36 -3.76
N THR A 860 12.65 -8.65 -3.80
CA THR A 860 11.78 -9.73 -4.30
C THR A 860 11.74 -10.88 -3.29
N GLY A 861 10.69 -11.69 -3.35
CA GLY A 861 10.54 -12.87 -2.51
C GLY A 861 11.69 -13.90 -2.59
N HIS A 862 12.44 -13.90 -3.70
CA HIS A 862 13.60 -14.78 -3.91
C HIS A 862 14.88 -14.32 -3.21
N MET A 863 14.89 -13.16 -2.54
CA MET A 863 16.09 -12.63 -1.89
C MET A 863 16.35 -13.29 -0.54
N ALA A 864 17.60 -13.62 -0.27
CA ALA A 864 18.03 -14.13 1.03
C ALA A 864 17.93 -13.05 2.11
N PRO A 865 17.67 -13.41 3.38
CA PRO A 865 17.59 -12.46 4.50
C PRO A 865 18.81 -11.53 4.58
N GLU A 866 20.02 -12.04 4.36
CA GLU A 866 21.24 -11.25 4.43
C GLU A 866 21.37 -10.21 3.29
N GLN A 867 20.73 -10.43 2.14
CA GLN A 867 20.70 -9.45 1.04
C GLN A 867 19.89 -8.21 1.43
N ILE A 868 18.89 -8.42 2.30
CA ILE A 868 17.98 -7.39 2.79
C ILE A 868 18.65 -6.66 3.96
N GLN A 869 19.17 -7.41 4.94
CA GLN A 869 19.71 -6.91 6.21
C GLN A 869 21.05 -6.16 6.11
N GLY A 870 21.66 -6.02 4.92
CA GLY A 870 22.89 -5.26 4.74
C GLY A 870 24.14 -5.90 5.34
N ILE A 871 24.07 -7.19 5.70
CA ILE A 871 25.20 -8.02 6.11
C ILE A 871 26.12 -8.24 4.88
N PRO A 872 27.45 -8.39 5.04
CA PRO A 872 28.34 -8.71 3.94
C PRO A 872 27.85 -9.89 3.09
N LEU A 873 27.62 -9.64 1.80
CA LEU A 873 27.10 -10.61 0.86
C LEU A 873 28.11 -11.76 0.65
N THR A 874 27.61 -12.98 0.78
CA THR A 874 28.34 -14.20 0.42
C THR A 874 27.63 -14.90 -0.73
N PRO A 875 28.30 -15.83 -1.44
CA PRO A 875 27.66 -16.67 -2.46
C PRO A 875 26.42 -17.43 -1.96
N LYS A 876 26.23 -17.56 -0.64
CA LYS A 876 25.06 -18.20 -0.01
C LYS A 876 23.75 -17.47 -0.24
N ALA A 877 23.81 -16.19 -0.60
CA ALA A 877 22.64 -15.43 -1.01
C ALA A 877 21.99 -16.01 -2.26
N ASP A 878 22.78 -16.28 -3.31
CA ASP A 878 22.28 -16.91 -4.54
C ASP A 878 21.82 -18.37 -4.29
N VAL A 879 22.42 -19.06 -3.31
CA VAL A 879 21.98 -20.41 -2.89
C VAL A 879 20.55 -20.36 -2.35
N TYR A 880 20.21 -19.35 -1.55
CA TYR A 880 18.84 -19.17 -1.06
C TYR A 880 17.87 -18.96 -2.23
N SER A 881 18.17 -18.02 -3.13
CA SER A 881 17.34 -17.74 -4.32
C SER A 881 17.15 -18.99 -5.19
N PHE A 882 18.20 -19.80 -5.34
CA PHE A 882 18.12 -21.09 -6.02
C PHE A 882 17.15 -22.06 -5.34
N GLY A 883 17.16 -22.12 -4.00
CA GLY A 883 16.23 -22.93 -3.23
C GLY A 883 14.76 -22.56 -3.49
N ILE A 884 14.47 -21.26 -3.54
CA ILE A 884 13.12 -20.75 -3.86
C ILE A 884 12.70 -21.14 -5.29
N ILE A 885 13.56 -20.91 -6.29
CA ILE A 885 13.30 -21.32 -7.68
C ILE A 885 13.06 -22.83 -7.78
N THR A 886 13.80 -23.64 -7.01
CA THR A 886 13.62 -25.09 -7.00
C THR A 886 12.26 -25.48 -6.46
N LEU A 887 11.75 -24.80 -5.42
CA LEU A 887 10.39 -25.01 -4.92
C LEU A 887 9.36 -24.67 -5.99
N GLU A 888 9.47 -23.52 -6.65
CA GLU A 888 8.56 -23.07 -7.71
C GLU A 888 8.51 -24.03 -8.92
N VAL A 889 9.67 -24.50 -9.37
CA VAL A 889 9.78 -25.44 -10.50
C VAL A 889 9.15 -26.80 -10.15
N VAL A 890 9.39 -27.31 -8.94
CA VAL A 890 8.89 -28.63 -8.53
C VAL A 890 7.39 -28.59 -8.19
N SER A 891 6.90 -27.51 -7.59
CA SER A 891 5.50 -27.37 -7.19
C SER A 891 4.59 -26.87 -8.30
N GLY A 892 5.14 -26.20 -9.31
CA GLY A 892 4.31 -25.51 -10.31
C GLY A 892 3.51 -24.35 -9.73
N GLN A 893 3.82 -23.93 -8.50
CA GLN A 893 3.19 -22.80 -7.83
C GLN A 893 4.15 -21.61 -7.83
N GLU A 894 3.62 -20.44 -8.16
CA GLU A 894 4.39 -19.20 -8.06
C GLU A 894 4.62 -18.87 -6.58
N PHE A 895 5.81 -18.38 -6.25
CA PHE A 895 6.15 -18.04 -4.86
C PHE A 895 5.20 -17.01 -4.22
N CYS A 896 4.55 -16.17 -5.04
CA CYS A 896 3.58 -15.16 -4.62
C CYS A 896 2.18 -15.44 -5.17
N THR A 897 1.51 -16.53 -4.77
CA THR A 897 0.07 -16.71 -5.07
C THR A 897 -0.79 -15.81 -4.18
N LEU A 898 -1.21 -14.66 -4.72
CA LEU A 898 -2.10 -13.65 -4.12
C LEU A 898 -3.59 -14.07 -4.01
N ARG A 899 -3.90 -15.36 -3.93
CA ARG A 899 -5.30 -15.86 -4.00
C ARG A 899 -5.85 -16.53 -2.75
N SER A 900 -5.33 -16.24 -1.57
CA SER A 900 -5.90 -16.82 -0.35
C SER A 900 -5.77 -15.95 0.89
N LYS A 901 -6.86 -15.94 1.66
CA LYS A 901 -7.05 -15.23 2.93
C LYS A 901 -6.35 -15.90 4.12
N ASP A 902 -5.59 -16.97 3.91
CA ASP A 902 -4.86 -17.66 4.98
C ASP A 902 -3.34 -17.52 4.85
N SER A 903 -2.66 -17.17 5.96
CA SER A 903 -1.18 -17.13 6.11
C SER A 903 -0.46 -18.46 5.81
N ASN A 904 -1.24 -19.54 5.66
CA ASN A 904 -0.80 -20.88 5.29
C ASN A 904 -0.60 -21.10 3.79
N ASP A 905 -0.96 -20.15 2.91
CA ASP A 905 -0.92 -20.37 1.47
C ASP A 905 0.37 -19.95 0.75
N TYR A 906 1.35 -19.41 1.47
CA TYR A 906 2.68 -19.10 0.94
C TYR A 906 3.51 -20.37 0.66
N LEU A 907 4.13 -20.45 -0.51
CA LEU A 907 4.83 -21.66 -0.97
C LEU A 907 5.91 -22.14 0.02
N LEU A 908 6.69 -21.21 0.59
CA LEU A 908 7.72 -21.57 1.56
C LEU A 908 7.13 -22.00 2.91
N ASN A 909 6.00 -21.42 3.34
CA ASN A 909 5.30 -21.84 4.56
C ASN A 909 4.68 -23.23 4.38
N LYS A 910 4.08 -23.50 3.22
CA LYS A 910 3.61 -24.85 2.81
C LYS A 910 4.75 -25.85 2.82
N ALA A 911 5.92 -25.47 2.29
CA ALA A 911 7.10 -26.33 2.27
C ALA A 911 7.62 -26.63 3.69
N TYR A 912 7.67 -25.63 4.59
CA TYR A 912 8.02 -25.84 6.00
C TYR A 912 7.00 -26.75 6.72
N LYS A 913 5.71 -26.50 6.54
CA LYS A 913 4.64 -27.32 7.13
C LYS A 913 4.73 -28.77 6.66
N HIS A 914 4.82 -29.02 5.36
CA HIS A 914 4.97 -30.37 4.82
C HIS A 914 6.30 -31.02 5.22
N GLN A 915 7.36 -30.23 5.46
CA GLN A 915 8.60 -30.74 6.03
C GLN A 915 8.44 -31.20 7.48
N GLU A 916 7.72 -30.43 8.31
CA GLU A 916 7.41 -30.78 9.70
C GLU A 916 6.49 -32.01 9.80
N GLU A 917 5.55 -32.15 8.88
CA GLU A 917 4.65 -33.29 8.76
C GLU A 917 5.31 -34.55 8.18
N GLY A 918 6.54 -34.42 7.64
CA GLY A 918 7.24 -35.52 6.97
C GLY A 918 6.59 -35.92 5.64
N ASN A 919 5.95 -34.97 4.96
CA ASN A 919 5.20 -35.17 3.72
C ASN A 919 5.57 -34.14 2.63
N LEU A 920 6.84 -33.76 2.53
CA LEU A 920 7.35 -32.80 1.53
C LEU A 920 6.94 -33.16 0.10
N ILE A 921 6.82 -34.46 -0.23
CA ILE A 921 6.45 -34.94 -1.56
C ILE A 921 5.05 -34.46 -2.01
N ALA A 922 4.17 -34.10 -1.07
CA ALA A 922 2.86 -33.53 -1.39
C ALA A 922 2.93 -32.17 -2.09
N LEU A 923 4.09 -31.51 -2.07
CA LEU A 923 4.31 -30.24 -2.75
C LEU A 923 4.54 -30.39 -4.26
N VAL A 924 4.74 -31.62 -4.78
CA VAL A 924 4.98 -31.83 -6.22
C VAL A 924 3.75 -31.44 -7.03
N ASP A 925 3.98 -30.73 -8.15
CA ASP A 925 2.94 -30.24 -9.04
C ASP A 925 1.92 -31.34 -9.43
N PRO A 926 0.63 -31.17 -9.09
CA PRO A 926 -0.43 -32.13 -9.45
C PRO A 926 -0.55 -32.38 -10.96
N ASP A 927 -0.18 -31.41 -11.81
CA ASP A 927 -0.24 -31.52 -13.27
C ASP A 927 0.75 -32.58 -13.81
N LEU A 928 1.79 -32.92 -13.03
CA LEU A 928 2.73 -34.01 -13.36
C LEU A 928 2.13 -35.41 -13.14
N LYS A 929 0.99 -35.53 -12.45
CA LYS A 929 0.33 -36.81 -12.12
C LYS A 929 1.34 -37.80 -11.48
N SER A 930 1.49 -39.01 -12.03
CA SER A 930 2.50 -40.00 -11.60
C SER A 930 3.75 -40.01 -12.50
N ASN A 931 3.92 -39.02 -13.38
CA ASN A 931 5.02 -38.96 -14.37
C ASN A 931 6.25 -38.22 -13.81
N TYR A 932 6.68 -38.56 -12.60
CA TYR A 932 7.93 -38.11 -11.99
C TYR A 932 8.52 -39.21 -11.12
N LYS A 933 9.82 -39.13 -10.80
CA LYS A 933 10.48 -40.09 -9.90
C LYS A 933 10.37 -39.58 -8.46
N PRO A 934 9.64 -40.24 -7.55
CA PRO A 934 9.41 -39.73 -6.20
C PRO A 934 10.69 -39.49 -5.41
N ASP A 935 11.68 -40.37 -5.50
CA ASP A 935 12.97 -40.23 -4.80
C ASP A 935 13.80 -39.05 -5.32
N GLU A 936 13.68 -38.73 -6.61
CA GLU A 936 14.36 -37.59 -7.23
C GLU A 936 13.66 -36.28 -6.83
N ALA A 937 12.33 -36.27 -6.86
CA ALA A 937 11.52 -35.12 -6.46
C ALA A 937 11.69 -34.79 -4.97
N LEU A 938 11.64 -35.80 -4.11
CA LEU A 938 11.86 -35.64 -2.68
C LEU A 938 13.27 -35.13 -2.38
N ARG A 939 14.29 -35.62 -3.10
CA ARG A 939 15.67 -35.14 -2.99
C ARG A 939 15.78 -33.66 -3.37
N MET A 940 15.17 -33.25 -4.48
CA MET A 940 15.17 -31.84 -4.92
C MET A 940 14.48 -30.93 -3.91
N LEU A 941 13.34 -31.35 -3.35
CA LEU A 941 12.61 -30.59 -2.32
C LEU A 941 13.41 -30.48 -1.02
N CYS A 942 14.00 -31.58 -0.53
CA CYS A 942 14.83 -31.54 0.67
C CYS A 942 16.09 -30.67 0.48
N LEU A 943 16.69 -30.71 -0.72
CA LEU A 943 17.81 -29.85 -1.08
C LEU A 943 17.39 -28.38 -1.13
N ALA A 944 16.21 -28.08 -1.69
CA ALA A 944 15.64 -26.74 -1.70
C ALA A 944 15.44 -26.20 -0.28
N MET A 945 14.88 -27.01 0.62
CA MET A 945 14.70 -26.66 2.04
C MET A 945 16.03 -26.39 2.75
N LYS A 946 17.10 -27.11 2.40
CA LYS A 946 18.44 -26.84 2.91
C LYS A 946 19.04 -25.55 2.35
N CYS A 947 18.72 -25.20 1.10
CA CYS A 947 19.17 -23.97 0.45
C CYS A 947 18.50 -22.72 1.01
N VAL A 948 17.22 -22.80 1.41
CA VAL A 948 16.45 -21.68 1.99
C VAL A 948 16.62 -21.53 3.52
N ASN A 949 17.64 -22.16 4.11
CA ASN A 949 17.88 -22.07 5.54
C ASN A 949 18.16 -20.62 5.97
N GLN A 950 17.57 -20.18 7.09
CA GLN A 950 17.76 -18.81 7.59
C GLN A 950 19.24 -18.52 7.92
N SER A 951 19.98 -19.50 8.43
CA SER A 951 21.43 -19.39 8.65
C SER A 951 22.19 -19.69 7.36
N PHE A 952 22.84 -18.68 6.77
CA PHE A 952 23.58 -18.84 5.52
C PHE A 952 24.75 -19.84 5.60
N ASP A 953 25.35 -20.03 6.80
CA ASP A 953 26.40 -21.04 7.04
C ASP A 953 25.91 -22.49 6.90
N LEU A 954 24.61 -22.73 7.13
CA LEU A 954 24.00 -24.06 7.03
C LEU A 954 23.58 -24.42 5.60
N ARG A 955 23.52 -23.43 4.70
CA ARG A 955 23.22 -23.66 3.28
C ARG A 955 24.39 -24.38 2.61
N PRO A 956 24.16 -25.26 1.62
CA PRO A 956 25.25 -25.89 0.87
C PRO A 956 25.99 -24.87 -0.02
N THR A 957 27.11 -25.27 -0.65
CA THR A 957 27.68 -24.51 -1.77
C THR A 957 26.97 -24.93 -3.06
N MET A 958 26.95 -24.07 -4.09
CA MET A 958 26.35 -24.44 -5.37
C MET A 958 27.04 -25.64 -6.04
N SER A 959 28.34 -25.84 -5.81
CA SER A 959 29.08 -27.03 -6.24
C SER A 959 28.57 -28.32 -5.60
N SER A 960 28.29 -28.28 -4.28
CA SER A 960 27.67 -29.42 -3.58
C SER A 960 26.24 -29.65 -4.07
N VAL A 961 25.46 -28.58 -4.30
CA VAL A 961 24.13 -28.67 -4.90
C VAL A 961 24.19 -29.40 -6.25
N VAL A 962 25.12 -29.03 -7.14
CA VAL A 962 25.32 -29.70 -8.44
C VAL A 962 25.65 -31.19 -8.25
N LYS A 963 26.59 -31.54 -7.37
CA LYS A 963 26.94 -32.95 -7.11
C LYS A 963 25.76 -33.77 -6.58
N ILE A 964 24.92 -33.19 -5.73
CA ILE A 964 23.72 -33.84 -5.19
C ILE A 964 22.68 -34.06 -6.29
N LEU A 965 22.44 -33.05 -7.15
CA LEU A 965 21.51 -33.15 -8.28
C LEU A 965 21.98 -34.12 -9.37
N GLU A 966 23.29 -34.25 -9.58
CA GLU A 966 23.87 -35.24 -10.50
C GLU A 966 23.91 -36.67 -9.90
N GLY A 967 23.57 -36.83 -8.62
CA GLY A 967 23.63 -38.12 -7.92
C GLY A 967 25.04 -38.57 -7.52
N ASN A 968 26.03 -37.69 -7.64
CA ASN A 968 27.45 -37.92 -7.34
C ASN A 968 27.79 -37.78 -5.84
N GLU A 969 26.86 -37.27 -5.03
CA GLU A 969 26.99 -37.10 -3.58
C GLU A 969 25.75 -37.66 -2.87
N LYS A 970 25.96 -38.45 -1.81
CA LYS A 970 24.85 -39.02 -1.01
C LYS A 970 24.24 -37.90 -0.15
N PHE A 971 22.95 -37.65 -0.34
CA PHE A 971 22.18 -36.67 0.42
C PHE A 971 21.15 -37.39 1.28
N ASP A 972 21.18 -37.14 2.59
CA ASP A 972 20.27 -37.78 3.54
C ASP A 972 18.88 -37.15 3.48
N ILE A 973 17.89 -37.94 3.08
CA ILE A 973 16.47 -37.56 2.99
C ILE A 973 15.67 -37.99 4.25
N SER A 974 16.32 -38.60 5.24
CA SER A 974 15.66 -39.21 6.41
C SER A 974 14.96 -38.23 7.36
N SER A 975 15.26 -36.93 7.26
CA SER A 975 14.57 -35.87 8.01
C SER A 975 13.20 -35.50 7.44
N ALA A 976 12.87 -35.96 6.23
CA ALA A 976 11.61 -35.62 5.54
C ALA A 976 10.53 -36.71 5.62
N SER A 977 10.77 -37.79 6.38
CA SER A 977 9.91 -38.99 6.40
C SER A 977 9.59 -39.52 7.80
N LYS A 978 9.71 -38.69 8.85
CA LYS A 978 9.35 -39.07 10.23
C LYS A 978 8.22 -38.19 10.79
N PRO A 979 7.00 -38.72 11.01
CA PRO A 979 5.99 -38.01 11.78
C PRO A 979 6.42 -37.93 13.26
N ARG A 980 6.38 -36.73 13.85
CA ARG A 980 6.74 -36.53 15.27
C ARG A 980 5.55 -36.90 16.15
N SER A 981 5.73 -37.93 16.98
CA SER A 981 4.81 -38.27 18.06
C SER A 981 4.64 -37.08 19.00
N THR A 982 3.38 -36.78 19.35
CA THR A 982 2.96 -35.76 20.32
C THR A 982 3.73 -35.88 21.63
N HIS A 983 4.54 -34.87 21.98
CA HIS A 983 5.04 -34.69 23.34
C HIS A 983 4.03 -33.86 24.14
N SER A 984 3.20 -34.54 24.92
CA SER A 984 2.53 -33.98 26.09
C SER A 984 3.57 -33.73 27.17
N GLY A 985 3.68 -32.48 27.62
CA GLY A 985 4.34 -32.15 28.88
C GLY A 985 3.31 -32.18 30.00
N SER A 986 3.14 -33.33 30.65
CA SER A 986 2.52 -33.40 31.97
C SER A 986 3.46 -34.08 32.96
N THR A 987 3.84 -33.28 33.94
CA THR A 987 4.31 -33.58 35.30
C THR A 987 4.38 -35.05 35.75
N SER A 988 5.52 -35.36 36.37
CA SER A 988 5.87 -36.56 37.11
C SER A 988 4.82 -37.03 38.13
N HIS A 989 4.53 -38.34 38.13
CA HIS A 989 4.74 -39.29 39.24
C HIS A 989 3.97 -40.61 38.99
N GLY A 990 4.58 -41.75 39.33
CA GLY A 990 3.83 -42.97 39.67
C GLY A 990 3.92 -44.16 38.70
N GLU A 991 5.05 -44.86 38.76
CA GLU A 991 5.19 -46.32 38.82
C GLU A 991 4.18 -47.29 38.13
N THR A 992 4.79 -48.06 37.22
CA THR A 992 4.73 -49.54 37.08
C THR A 992 3.54 -50.27 36.44
N SER A 993 3.94 -50.97 35.36
CA SER A 993 3.70 -52.38 35.03
C SER A 993 2.54 -52.77 34.09
N ASN A 994 2.97 -53.25 32.90
CA ASN A 994 2.61 -54.50 32.20
C ASN A 994 1.11 -54.88 32.13
N THR A 995 0.51 -55.26 31.00
CA THR A 995 1.01 -56.08 29.89
C THR A 995 -0.07 -56.11 28.78
N THR A 996 0.38 -56.10 27.52
CA THR A 996 -0.17 -56.74 26.30
C THR A 996 -1.60 -57.33 26.28
N ILE A 997 -2.37 -57.00 25.24
CA ILE A 997 -2.82 -57.90 24.12
C ILE A 997 -3.83 -57.13 23.24
N SER A 998 -3.61 -57.09 21.93
CA SER A 998 -4.60 -56.78 20.87
C SER A 998 -5.05 -58.10 20.21
N PRO A 999 -5.87 -58.13 19.15
CA PRO A 999 -7.01 -57.30 18.72
C PRO A 999 -8.23 -58.18 18.32
N SER A 1000 -9.41 -57.60 18.05
CA SER A 1000 -10.31 -58.11 16.98
C SER A 1000 -11.58 -57.28 16.75
N THR A 1001 -11.69 -56.78 15.51
CA THR A 1001 -12.82 -56.84 14.56
C THR A 1001 -14.26 -56.43 14.93
N GLY A 1002 -14.84 -55.65 14.02
CA GLY A 1002 -16.28 -55.57 13.71
C GLY A 1002 -16.92 -54.29 14.25
N ASN A 1003 -17.77 -53.54 13.55
CA ASN A 1003 -18.48 -53.72 12.30
C ASN A 1003 -18.92 -52.33 11.80
N GLU A 1004 -19.23 -52.27 10.51
CA GLU A 1004 -20.05 -51.27 9.85
C GLU A 1004 -21.35 -50.96 10.62
N ILE A 1005 -21.84 -49.72 10.52
CA ILE A 1005 -23.22 -49.37 10.12
C ILE A 1005 -23.29 -47.86 9.87
N ASP A 1006 -23.62 -47.56 8.62
CA ASP A 1006 -24.49 -46.50 8.09
C ASP A 1006 -25.17 -45.56 9.11
N ASP A 1007 -25.08 -44.25 8.93
CA ASP A 1007 -26.29 -43.48 8.60
C ASP A 1007 -26.00 -42.06 8.10
N SER A 1008 -26.87 -41.70 7.16
CA SER A 1008 -27.07 -40.42 6.49
C SER A 1008 -27.40 -39.23 7.42
N GLN A 1009 -26.96 -38.02 7.05
CA GLN A 1009 -27.83 -36.87 6.70
C GLN A 1009 -27.08 -35.53 6.61
N ARG A 1010 -27.26 -34.87 5.46
CA ARG A 1010 -27.46 -33.41 5.23
C ARG A 1010 -26.82 -32.42 6.23
N HIS A 1011 -25.84 -31.66 5.74
CA HIS A 1011 -26.05 -30.28 5.29
C HIS A 1011 -24.93 -29.81 4.37
#